data_AF-A0A2V9WDF1-F1
#
_entry.id   AF-A0A2V9WDF1-F1
#
_cell.length_a   1.000
_cell.length_b   1.000
_cell.length_c   1.000
_cell.angle_alpha   90.00
_cell.angle_beta   90.00
_cell.angle_gamma   90.00
#
_symmetry.space_group_name_H-M   'P 1'
#
loop_
_entity.id
_entity.type
_entity.pdbx_description
1 polymer ?
#
loop_
_entity_poly.entity_id
_entity_poly.type
_entity_poly.pdbx_seq_one_letter_code
_entity_poly.pdbx_strand_id
1 'polypeptide(L)'
;MKRFRLMLRFALVCFEAALISACGSVLAAAQNLCQFNSAQGKIQHVIYIQFDNVHLRRDNPNIPSDLEQMPHLLNFIRHNGTMDANHHTPLISHTANDILTSLTGVYSDRHGIAVANSYPVFRPDGSTALPSSFFYWTDLVSDENSSTQDNTFGMLAADGHNAPAPWVPFTRAGCDVGAYSTANIVIERTPFDVVKIFGAGSTEANDANQFSDFAGIAVHCAQGSSVCANSNTKAVADLLPQEPGGYNGYKALFGALYVNKVLQLRDIDGNPITGFNGFSPTASETLGAIASMQEAGIPVTISYIADAHDNHVTDTAFGPGQAGYVAQLQSYDLAFAKFFARLKTDGIDEHNTLFIITADEGDHFAGGPPTPANCDGVHVPCTYSNIGELDVNLPGLLAAETGNTTPFSIHFDMAPSVNITGNPARTSSTTRQLERDFATLTELNPLTNQTDTLTSALADPVELGLLHMITADPARTPSFIMFADPDYFFLTFGSATAVEDPGFAWNHGGIQPEIVGTWLGLVGPGVRHGDDGGGSAVQFSDHTDIRPTILALVGLQDDYIHDGRVLFEALNPSALPQSLTAHRDTLLQLARVYKQINAPVGPLGLGSLKVSTAALASNSDNDEVYTRLEGTIAAWQQQRDAIAHQMRALLEDAAFGGNPISEQQAKRLISQGQHLLNQVASCAEEPSACGE
;
A
#
# COMPACT_ATOMS: atom_id res chain seq x y z
N MET A 1 54.98 -56.93 -42.04
CA MET A 1 54.90 -55.83 -41.03
C MET A 1 53.97 -54.75 -41.55
N LYS A 2 52.78 -54.60 -40.95
CA LYS A 2 51.83 -53.45 -41.00
C LYS A 2 50.41 -53.98 -40.81
N ARG A 3 50.00 -54.16 -39.56
CA ARG A 3 48.60 -54.28 -39.10
C ARG A 3 48.61 -54.28 -37.57
N PHE A 4 49.09 -53.18 -36.97
CA PHE A 4 49.08 -52.97 -35.51
C PHE A 4 49.13 -51.47 -35.16
N ARG A 5 48.35 -50.64 -35.87
CA ARG A 5 48.27 -49.18 -35.62
C ARG A 5 46.86 -48.59 -35.78
N LEU A 6 45.80 -49.38 -35.60
CA LEU A 6 44.42 -48.90 -35.75
C LEU A 6 43.47 -49.30 -34.60
N MET A 7 43.98 -49.52 -33.39
CA MET A 7 43.13 -49.74 -32.21
C MET A 7 43.46 -48.88 -30.99
N LEU A 8 44.45 -47.98 -31.07
CA LEU A 8 44.82 -47.11 -29.92
C LEU A 8 44.35 -45.66 -30.04
N ARG A 9 43.61 -45.28 -31.10
CA ARG A 9 43.09 -43.90 -31.27
C ARG A 9 41.60 -43.73 -31.03
N PHE A 10 40.85 -44.81 -30.79
CA PHE A 10 39.42 -44.73 -30.47
C PHE A 10 39.12 -44.79 -28.96
N ALA A 11 40.07 -45.20 -28.11
CA ALA A 11 39.87 -45.23 -26.66
C ALA A 11 40.18 -43.89 -25.97
N LEU A 12 40.95 -43.00 -26.59
CA LEU A 12 41.33 -41.71 -25.98
C LEU A 12 40.34 -40.57 -26.28
N VAL A 13 39.60 -40.65 -27.38
CA VAL A 13 38.60 -39.62 -27.77
C VAL A 13 37.27 -39.79 -27.00
N CYS A 14 36.96 -40.99 -26.51
CA CYS A 14 35.76 -41.21 -25.69
C CYS A 14 35.93 -40.78 -24.22
N PHE A 15 37.17 -40.62 -23.72
CA PHE A 15 37.41 -40.13 -22.36
C PHE A 15 37.42 -38.61 -22.26
N GLU A 16 37.86 -37.89 -23.31
CA GLU A 16 37.79 -36.42 -23.34
C GLU A 16 36.37 -35.90 -23.61
N ALA A 17 35.56 -36.61 -24.42
CA ALA A 17 34.16 -36.25 -24.64
C ALA A 17 33.28 -36.47 -23.39
N ALA A 18 33.61 -37.49 -22.57
CA ALA A 18 32.89 -37.76 -21.32
C ALA A 18 33.22 -36.76 -20.20
N LEU A 19 34.45 -36.22 -20.16
CA LEU A 19 34.84 -35.18 -19.19
C LEU A 19 34.29 -33.80 -19.55
N ILE A 20 34.15 -33.47 -20.84
CA ILE A 20 33.54 -32.20 -21.27
C ILE A 20 32.01 -32.24 -21.10
N SER A 21 31.37 -33.40 -21.32
CA SER A 21 29.93 -33.56 -21.08
C SER A 21 29.57 -33.63 -19.58
N ALA A 22 30.50 -34.04 -18.71
CA ALA A 22 30.34 -33.99 -17.26
C ALA A 22 30.62 -32.59 -16.68
N CYS A 23 31.45 -31.77 -17.33
CA CYS A 23 31.69 -30.39 -16.90
C CYS A 23 30.55 -29.44 -17.36
N GLY A 24 29.93 -29.71 -18.52
CA GLY A 24 28.75 -28.99 -19.00
C GLY A 24 27.48 -29.25 -18.18
N SER A 25 27.32 -30.43 -17.58
CA SER A 25 26.20 -30.76 -16.69
C SER A 25 26.43 -30.34 -15.23
N VAL A 26 27.67 -30.10 -14.80
CA VAL A 26 27.97 -29.50 -13.48
C VAL A 26 27.81 -27.97 -13.52
N LEU A 27 27.95 -27.33 -14.69
CA LEU A 27 27.59 -25.91 -14.89
C LEU A 27 26.09 -25.68 -15.09
N ALA A 28 25.35 -26.66 -15.62
CA ALA A 28 23.88 -26.62 -15.69
C ALA A 28 23.18 -27.01 -14.37
N ALA A 29 23.90 -27.62 -13.42
CA ALA A 29 23.39 -27.95 -12.08
C ALA A 29 23.67 -26.85 -11.03
N ALA A 30 24.20 -25.70 -11.45
CA ALA A 30 24.37 -24.50 -10.62
C ALA A 30 23.29 -23.43 -10.88
N GLN A 31 22.19 -23.77 -11.56
CA GLN A 31 21.23 -22.82 -12.13
C GLN A 31 19.83 -22.83 -11.47
N ASN A 32 19.76 -22.75 -10.13
CA ASN A 32 18.49 -22.49 -9.41
C ASN A 32 18.74 -21.71 -8.10
N LEU A 33 19.71 -20.80 -8.12
CA LEU A 33 19.93 -19.85 -7.03
C LEU A 33 19.22 -18.55 -7.41
N CYS A 34 18.50 -17.93 -6.48
CA CYS A 34 17.91 -16.60 -6.66
C CYS A 34 18.91 -15.63 -7.30
N GLN A 35 18.52 -14.97 -8.40
CA GLN A 35 19.39 -14.07 -9.15
C GLN A 35 18.82 -12.65 -9.18
N PHE A 36 19.25 -11.82 -8.24
CA PHE A 36 19.13 -10.38 -8.41
C PHE A 36 20.23 -9.88 -9.34
N ASN A 37 19.84 -9.10 -10.34
CA ASN A 37 20.76 -8.38 -11.22
C ASN A 37 21.11 -7.00 -10.64
N SER A 38 21.23 -6.93 -9.30
CA SER A 38 21.53 -5.70 -8.59
C SER A 38 22.88 -5.13 -9.05
N ALA A 39 23.02 -3.81 -9.00
CA ALA A 39 24.27 -3.18 -9.36
C ALA A 39 25.42 -3.71 -8.46
N GLN A 40 26.49 -4.20 -9.08
CA GLN A 40 27.63 -4.86 -8.41
C GLN A 40 27.29 -6.21 -7.74
N GLY A 41 26.08 -6.76 -7.92
CA GLY A 41 25.68 -8.07 -7.40
C GLY A 41 25.68 -8.18 -5.88
N LYS A 42 25.46 -7.06 -5.18
CA LYS A 42 25.57 -6.99 -3.71
C LYS A 42 24.28 -7.38 -2.99
N ILE A 43 23.12 -7.07 -3.56
CA ILE A 43 21.84 -7.39 -2.95
C ILE A 43 21.59 -8.89 -3.12
N GLN A 44 21.36 -9.57 -2.01
CA GLN A 44 21.02 -10.99 -1.89
C GLN A 44 19.66 -11.20 -1.22
N HIS A 45 19.23 -10.23 -0.43
CA HIS A 45 17.99 -10.27 0.34
C HIS A 45 17.16 -8.99 0.13
N VAL A 46 15.84 -9.13 0.19
CA VAL A 46 14.87 -8.03 0.26
C VAL A 46 13.97 -8.26 1.47
N ILE A 47 13.92 -7.28 2.37
CA ILE A 47 13.07 -7.30 3.55
C ILE A 47 12.16 -6.09 3.49
N TYR A 48 10.87 -6.32 3.25
CA TYR A 48 9.83 -5.31 3.21
C TYR A 48 8.97 -5.42 4.47
N ILE A 49 8.92 -4.34 5.25
CA ILE A 49 8.14 -4.24 6.48
C ILE A 49 7.24 -3.02 6.34
N GLN A 50 5.94 -3.23 6.42
CA GLN A 50 4.96 -2.17 6.48
C GLN A 50 4.29 -2.20 7.86
N PHE A 51 4.21 -1.05 8.51
CA PHE A 51 3.43 -0.89 9.73
C PHE A 51 2.01 -0.45 9.37
N ASP A 52 1.08 -0.84 10.21
CA ASP A 52 -0.15 -0.09 10.46
C ASP A 52 0.25 1.22 11.18
N ASN A 53 -0.14 2.37 10.65
CA ASN A 53 -0.28 3.61 11.45
C ASN A 53 0.88 3.89 12.43
N VAL A 54 2.10 4.06 11.92
CA VAL A 54 3.28 4.42 12.73
C VAL A 54 3.83 5.76 12.29
N HIS A 55 3.96 6.70 13.20
CA HIS A 55 4.27 8.09 12.90
C HIS A 55 5.75 8.46 13.04
N LEU A 56 6.27 9.13 12.01
CA LEU A 56 7.47 9.97 12.14
C LEU A 56 7.14 11.37 12.66
N ARG A 57 5.94 11.87 12.34
CA ARG A 57 5.43 13.15 12.86
C ARG A 57 5.16 13.00 14.37
N ARG A 58 5.28 14.10 15.09
CA ARG A 58 4.83 14.17 16.49
C ARG A 58 3.39 14.65 16.53
N ASP A 59 2.47 13.82 17.00
CA ASP A 59 1.05 14.19 17.15
C ASP A 59 0.85 15.22 18.24
N ASN A 60 1.69 15.16 19.28
CA ASN A 60 1.87 16.24 20.23
C ASN A 60 3.31 16.75 20.18
N PRO A 61 3.57 18.05 19.98
CA PRO A 61 4.93 18.57 19.81
C PRO A 61 5.86 18.30 21.01
N ASN A 62 5.30 18.08 22.22
CA ASN A 62 6.06 17.80 23.44
C ASN A 62 6.38 16.30 23.63
N ILE A 63 5.77 15.42 22.84
CA ILE A 63 5.91 13.96 22.96
C ILE A 63 6.71 13.48 21.73
N PRO A 64 7.75 12.67 21.90
CA PRO A 64 8.47 12.12 20.75
C PRO A 64 7.55 11.27 19.87
N SER A 65 7.81 11.25 18.56
CA SER A 65 7.04 10.41 17.62
C SER A 65 7.29 8.92 17.89
N ASP A 66 6.52 8.03 17.27
CA ASP A 66 6.74 6.59 17.38
C ASP A 66 8.17 6.19 17.01
N LEU A 67 8.64 6.65 15.85
CA LEU A 67 10.00 6.37 15.41
C LEU A 67 11.07 6.99 16.32
N GLU A 68 10.83 8.15 16.93
CA GLU A 68 11.77 8.70 17.92
C GLU A 68 11.80 7.86 19.21
N GLN A 69 10.72 7.18 19.54
CA GLN A 69 10.62 6.21 20.64
C GLN A 69 11.08 4.79 20.24
N MET A 70 11.33 4.55 18.94
CA MET A 70 11.99 3.36 18.40
C MET A 70 13.39 3.65 17.83
N PRO A 71 14.34 4.12 18.67
CA PRO A 71 15.65 4.57 18.21
C PRO A 71 16.49 3.49 17.52
N HIS A 72 16.33 2.20 17.78
CA HIS A 72 17.09 1.15 17.07
C HIS A 72 16.68 1.09 15.59
N LEU A 73 15.38 1.19 15.30
CA LEU A 73 14.88 1.27 13.93
C LEU A 73 15.27 2.60 13.26
N LEU A 74 14.95 3.73 13.90
CA LEU A 74 15.19 5.04 13.30
C LEU A 74 16.68 5.30 13.03
N ASN A 75 17.56 4.91 13.97
CA ASN A 75 19.00 5.07 13.78
C ASN A 75 19.56 4.06 12.77
N PHE A 76 19.01 2.86 12.67
CA PHE A 76 19.38 1.91 11.61
C PHE A 76 19.12 2.51 10.23
N ILE A 77 17.95 3.11 10.01
CA ILE A 77 17.62 3.77 8.74
C ILE A 77 18.55 4.97 8.50
N ARG A 78 18.66 5.89 9.47
CA ARG A 78 19.43 7.13 9.30
C ARG A 78 20.93 6.91 9.06
N HIS A 79 21.54 5.90 9.70
CA HIS A 79 22.96 5.63 9.56
C HIS A 79 23.30 4.82 8.31
N ASN A 80 22.38 3.97 7.84
CA ASN A 80 22.67 2.99 6.79
C ASN A 80 21.95 3.28 5.47
N GLY A 81 21.12 4.32 5.40
CA GLY A 81 20.31 4.59 4.23
C GLY A 81 19.64 5.96 4.22
N THR A 82 18.47 6.01 3.58
CA THR A 82 17.66 7.21 3.38
C THR A 82 16.38 7.12 4.20
N MET A 83 16.12 8.18 4.96
CA MET A 83 14.84 8.41 5.64
C MET A 83 14.08 9.50 4.87
N ASP A 84 13.04 9.11 4.14
CA ASP A 84 12.12 10.03 3.48
C ASP A 84 10.96 10.38 4.40
N ALA A 85 10.92 11.64 4.83
CA ALA A 85 9.88 12.18 5.71
C ALA A 85 8.73 12.85 4.94
N ASN A 86 8.78 12.84 3.60
CA ASN A 86 7.77 13.43 2.74
C ASN A 86 7.19 12.38 1.77
N HIS A 87 6.83 11.24 2.34
CA HIS A 87 6.14 10.15 1.68
C HIS A 87 4.64 10.27 1.92
N HIS A 88 3.81 9.80 1.00
CA HIS A 88 2.37 9.96 1.08
C HIS A 88 1.59 8.71 0.65
N THR A 89 0.35 8.66 1.08
CA THR A 89 -0.62 7.61 0.75
C THR A 89 -1.36 7.89 -0.58
N PRO A 90 -1.97 6.87 -1.22
CA PRO A 90 -3.14 7.05 -2.09
C PRO A 90 -4.36 7.57 -1.30
N LEU A 91 -5.46 7.81 -2.03
CA LEU A 91 -6.77 8.09 -1.44
C LEU A 91 -7.75 6.96 -1.77
N ILE A 92 -8.60 6.51 -0.86
CA ILE A 92 -8.66 6.87 0.57
C ILE A 92 -7.57 6.07 1.30
N SER A 93 -6.91 6.69 2.30
CA SER A 93 -5.82 6.07 3.06
C SER A 93 -6.37 4.99 3.99
N HIS A 94 -6.23 3.73 3.60
CA HIS A 94 -6.60 2.55 4.36
C HIS A 94 -5.67 1.38 4.05
N THR A 95 -5.33 0.62 5.08
CA THR A 95 -4.47 -0.56 5.06
C THR A 95 -4.51 -1.36 3.75
N ALA A 96 -5.69 -1.83 3.32
CA ALA A 96 -5.81 -2.66 2.12
C ALA A 96 -5.42 -1.91 0.84
N ASN A 97 -5.85 -0.66 0.69
CA ASN A 97 -5.56 0.17 -0.48
C ASN A 97 -4.07 0.58 -0.51
N ASP A 98 -3.53 0.96 0.64
CA ASP A 98 -2.16 1.43 0.83
C ASP A 98 -1.12 0.31 0.63
N ILE A 99 -1.38 -0.88 1.19
CA ILE A 99 -0.55 -2.07 0.96
C ILE A 99 -0.56 -2.42 -0.53
N LEU A 100 -1.73 -2.46 -1.18
CA LEU A 100 -1.80 -2.80 -2.61
C LEU A 100 -1.09 -1.78 -3.48
N THR A 101 -1.25 -0.49 -3.20
CA THR A 101 -0.56 0.59 -3.91
C THR A 101 0.97 0.44 -3.76
N SER A 102 1.44 0.10 -2.56
CA SER A 102 2.86 -0.12 -2.26
C SER A 102 3.43 -1.35 -2.99
N LEU A 103 2.66 -2.45 -3.03
CA LEU A 103 3.08 -3.72 -3.64
C LEU A 103 3.03 -3.69 -5.18
N THR A 104 2.10 -2.93 -5.76
CA THR A 104 1.88 -2.87 -7.21
C THR A 104 2.48 -1.63 -7.88
N GLY A 105 2.73 -0.56 -7.13
CA GLY A 105 3.24 0.68 -7.72
C GLY A 105 2.25 1.40 -8.65
N VAL A 106 0.95 1.11 -8.53
CA VAL A 106 -0.14 1.78 -9.28
C VAL A 106 -1.25 2.21 -8.34
N TYR A 107 -2.13 3.13 -8.75
CA TYR A 107 -3.27 3.58 -7.96
C TYR A 107 -4.53 2.70 -8.15
N SER A 108 -5.59 3.01 -7.39
CA SER A 108 -6.85 2.28 -7.29
C SER A 108 -7.52 1.99 -8.63
N ASP A 109 -7.48 2.94 -9.57
CA ASP A 109 -7.98 2.77 -10.94
C ASP A 109 -7.27 1.65 -11.74
N ARG A 110 -6.08 1.23 -11.30
CA ARG A 110 -5.23 0.25 -11.98
C ARG A 110 -4.96 -1.04 -11.21
N HIS A 111 -5.18 -1.08 -9.89
CA HIS A 111 -5.18 -2.34 -9.13
C HIS A 111 -6.58 -2.83 -8.71
N GLY A 112 -7.62 -2.00 -8.85
CA GLY A 112 -9.02 -2.44 -8.78
C GLY A 112 -9.70 -2.35 -7.41
N ILE A 113 -8.97 -1.98 -6.35
CA ILE A 113 -9.57 -1.67 -5.04
C ILE A 113 -9.84 -0.17 -5.01
N ALA A 114 -11.12 0.20 -5.01
CA ALA A 114 -11.56 1.54 -5.40
C ALA A 114 -11.31 2.62 -4.35
N VAL A 115 -11.47 2.31 -3.06
CA VAL A 115 -11.62 3.36 -2.02
C VAL A 115 -10.89 3.00 -0.72
N ALA A 116 -11.26 1.93 -0.02
CA ALA A 116 -10.81 1.71 1.38
C ALA A 116 -10.62 0.21 1.72
N ASN A 117 -10.64 -0.12 3.02
CA ASN A 117 -10.68 -1.49 3.54
C ASN A 117 -11.94 -2.27 3.15
N SER A 118 -12.98 -1.59 2.70
CA SER A 118 -14.09 -2.16 1.93
C SER A 118 -14.62 -1.13 0.94
N TYR A 119 -15.43 -1.53 -0.04
CA TYR A 119 -16.00 -0.59 -1.01
C TYR A 119 -17.40 -1.02 -1.46
N PRO A 120 -18.39 -0.12 -1.49
CA PRO A 120 -19.72 -0.47 -1.96
C PRO A 120 -19.75 -0.81 -3.45
N VAL A 121 -20.51 -1.83 -3.82
CA VAL A 121 -20.78 -2.23 -5.21
C VAL A 121 -22.27 -2.06 -5.50
N PHE A 122 -22.61 -1.29 -6.53
CA PHE A 122 -23.97 -1.14 -7.02
C PHE A 122 -24.48 -2.42 -7.66
N ARG A 123 -25.65 -2.87 -7.20
CA ARG A 123 -26.36 -4.01 -7.75
C ARG A 123 -27.26 -3.58 -8.92
N PRO A 124 -27.65 -4.52 -9.80
CA PRO A 124 -28.57 -4.21 -10.91
C PRO A 124 -29.94 -3.65 -10.49
N ASP A 125 -30.38 -3.88 -9.25
CA ASP A 125 -31.63 -3.33 -8.69
C ASP A 125 -31.47 -1.94 -8.06
N GLY A 126 -30.26 -1.37 -8.09
CA GLY A 126 -29.93 -0.06 -7.54
C GLY A 126 -29.61 -0.06 -6.04
N SER A 127 -29.67 -1.21 -5.36
CA SER A 127 -29.14 -1.35 -4.00
C SER A 127 -27.62 -1.55 -4.01
N THR A 128 -26.97 -1.59 -2.85
CA THR A 128 -25.54 -1.79 -2.72
C THR A 128 -25.21 -3.02 -1.89
N ALA A 129 -24.10 -3.66 -2.19
CA ALA A 129 -23.46 -4.67 -1.34
C ALA A 129 -22.06 -4.18 -0.96
N LEU A 130 -21.57 -4.56 0.22
CA LEU A 130 -20.29 -4.09 0.74
C LEU A 130 -19.34 -5.29 0.90
N PRO A 131 -18.49 -5.56 -0.09
CA PRO A 131 -17.39 -6.50 0.04
C PRO A 131 -16.18 -5.89 0.76
N SER A 132 -15.49 -6.71 1.56
CA SER A 132 -14.15 -6.40 2.09
C SER A 132 -13.10 -6.33 0.97
N SER A 133 -12.06 -5.50 1.16
CA SER A 133 -10.89 -5.41 0.27
C SER A 133 -9.80 -6.46 0.57
N PHE A 134 -9.94 -7.21 1.67
CA PHE A 134 -9.02 -8.25 2.12
C PHE A 134 -9.27 -9.59 1.40
N PHE A 135 -8.98 -9.58 0.09
CA PHE A 135 -9.10 -10.70 -0.84
C PHE A 135 -7.79 -11.48 -0.99
N TYR A 136 -7.80 -12.80 -1.18
CA TYR A 136 -6.64 -13.43 -1.80
C TYR A 136 -6.49 -12.95 -3.26
N TRP A 137 -5.25 -12.86 -3.79
CA TRP A 137 -4.93 -12.21 -5.08
C TRP A 137 -5.82 -12.59 -6.27
N THR A 138 -6.36 -13.81 -6.28
CA THR A 138 -7.19 -14.35 -7.37
C THR A 138 -8.68 -14.43 -7.04
N ASP A 139 -9.12 -13.81 -5.94
CA ASP A 139 -10.52 -13.76 -5.55
C ASP A 139 -11.35 -12.87 -6.44
N LEU A 140 -12.57 -13.34 -6.69
CA LEU A 140 -13.62 -12.55 -7.30
C LEU A 140 -14.33 -11.72 -6.24
N VAL A 141 -14.94 -10.60 -6.61
CA VAL A 141 -15.72 -9.82 -5.65
C VAL A 141 -16.92 -10.63 -5.10
N SER A 142 -17.54 -11.47 -5.94
CA SER A 142 -18.59 -12.40 -5.54
C SER A 142 -18.13 -13.52 -4.60
N ASP A 143 -16.82 -13.80 -4.55
CA ASP A 143 -16.22 -14.76 -3.63
C ASP A 143 -16.22 -14.23 -2.18
N GLU A 144 -16.18 -12.91 -2.02
CA GLU A 144 -16.32 -12.24 -0.73
C GLU A 144 -17.78 -12.00 -0.39
N ASN A 145 -18.50 -11.34 -1.27
CA ASN A 145 -19.91 -11.07 -1.06
C ASN A 145 -20.70 -11.43 -2.31
N SER A 146 -21.28 -12.62 -2.31
CA SER A 146 -22.13 -13.12 -3.41
C SER A 146 -23.34 -12.22 -3.73
N SER A 147 -23.72 -11.32 -2.81
CA SER A 147 -24.75 -10.31 -3.05
C SER A 147 -24.31 -9.26 -4.07
N THR A 148 -23.02 -9.00 -4.26
CA THR A 148 -22.53 -8.04 -5.26
C THR A 148 -22.93 -8.43 -6.68
N GLN A 149 -22.98 -9.74 -6.98
CA GLN A 149 -23.06 -10.30 -8.34
C GLN A 149 -21.90 -9.88 -9.27
N ASP A 150 -20.85 -9.27 -8.71
CA ASP A 150 -19.63 -8.91 -9.43
C ASP A 150 -18.72 -10.15 -9.52
N ASN A 151 -18.67 -10.75 -10.71
CA ASN A 151 -17.83 -11.93 -11.00
C ASN A 151 -16.47 -11.55 -11.59
N THR A 152 -16.02 -10.31 -11.42
CA THR A 152 -14.67 -9.87 -11.76
C THR A 152 -13.75 -10.00 -10.55
N PHE A 153 -12.43 -9.93 -10.77
CA PHE A 153 -11.43 -10.04 -9.71
C PHE A 153 -11.53 -8.86 -8.73
N GLY A 154 -11.21 -9.08 -7.45
CA GLY A 154 -10.97 -7.98 -6.51
C GLY A 154 -9.84 -7.10 -7.03
N MET A 155 -8.69 -7.73 -7.32
CA MET A 155 -7.53 -7.11 -7.95
C MET A 155 -7.75 -7.02 -9.47
N LEU A 156 -8.56 -6.06 -9.88
CA LEU A 156 -8.97 -5.82 -11.27
C LEU A 156 -8.07 -4.76 -11.92
N ALA A 157 -7.25 -5.18 -12.88
CA ALA A 157 -6.45 -4.26 -13.68
C ALA A 157 -7.32 -3.44 -14.64
N ALA A 158 -6.79 -2.29 -15.07
CA ALA A 158 -7.47 -1.39 -16.00
C ALA A 158 -7.83 -2.01 -17.38
N ASP A 159 -7.20 -3.14 -17.75
CA ASP A 159 -7.51 -3.88 -18.97
C ASP A 159 -8.59 -4.97 -18.79
N GLY A 160 -9.17 -5.08 -17.59
CA GLY A 160 -10.22 -6.03 -17.24
C GLY A 160 -9.73 -7.43 -16.83
N HIS A 161 -8.42 -7.65 -16.70
CA HIS A 161 -7.84 -8.89 -16.20
C HIS A 161 -7.47 -8.79 -14.72
N ASN A 162 -7.15 -9.92 -14.10
CA ASN A 162 -6.54 -9.93 -12.77
C ASN A 162 -5.19 -9.19 -12.83
N ALA A 163 -4.94 -8.30 -11.87
CA ALA A 163 -3.67 -7.60 -11.77
C ALA A 163 -2.49 -8.58 -11.64
N PRO A 164 -1.35 -8.32 -12.31
CA PRO A 164 -0.15 -9.14 -12.15
C PRO A 164 0.32 -9.19 -10.69
N ALA A 165 0.69 -10.39 -10.21
CA ALA A 165 0.96 -10.56 -8.78
C ALA A 165 2.36 -10.06 -8.37
N PRO A 166 2.50 -9.40 -7.20
CA PRO A 166 3.73 -8.69 -6.83
C PRO A 166 4.93 -9.61 -6.58
N TRP A 167 4.69 -10.89 -6.27
CA TRP A 167 5.75 -11.88 -6.07
C TRP A 167 6.33 -12.42 -7.38
N VAL A 168 5.67 -12.22 -8.52
CA VAL A 168 6.00 -12.89 -9.78
C VAL A 168 7.37 -12.51 -10.34
N PRO A 169 7.82 -11.23 -10.36
CA PRO A 169 9.16 -10.92 -10.83
C PRO A 169 10.25 -11.61 -10.01
N PHE A 170 10.05 -11.77 -8.71
CA PHE A 170 11.00 -12.45 -7.82
C PHE A 170 11.02 -13.96 -8.06
N THR A 171 9.87 -14.63 -8.11
CA THR A 171 9.81 -16.08 -8.33
C THR A 171 10.31 -16.47 -9.72
N ARG A 172 10.08 -15.63 -10.74
CA ARG A 172 10.68 -15.78 -12.07
C ARG A 172 12.20 -15.60 -12.08
N ALA A 173 12.73 -14.77 -11.19
CA ALA A 173 14.17 -14.62 -10.97
C ALA A 173 14.78 -15.75 -10.11
N GLY A 174 14.00 -16.77 -9.75
CA GLY A 174 14.49 -17.91 -8.95
C GLY A 174 14.44 -17.65 -7.44
N CYS A 175 13.74 -16.62 -6.99
CA CYS A 175 13.71 -16.20 -5.60
C CYS A 175 12.37 -16.57 -4.95
N ASP A 176 12.40 -17.36 -3.88
CA ASP A 176 11.21 -17.60 -3.05
C ASP A 176 10.80 -16.29 -2.34
N VAL A 177 9.50 -16.08 -2.19
CA VAL A 177 8.90 -14.91 -1.53
C VAL A 177 8.09 -15.39 -0.33
N GLY A 178 8.55 -15.05 0.87
CA GLY A 178 7.82 -15.27 2.12
C GLY A 178 6.93 -14.08 2.46
N ALA A 179 5.75 -14.37 3.00
CA ALA A 179 4.83 -13.35 3.47
C ALA A 179 4.33 -13.67 4.89
N TYR A 180 4.24 -12.64 5.73
CA TYR A 180 3.68 -12.75 7.08
C TYR A 180 2.73 -11.58 7.37
N SER A 181 1.45 -11.89 7.53
CA SER A 181 0.35 -10.97 7.83
C SER A 181 0.12 -9.84 6.83
N THR A 182 0.73 -9.89 5.64
CA THR A 182 0.50 -8.88 4.58
C THR A 182 -0.72 -9.23 3.76
N ALA A 183 -1.63 -8.27 3.61
CA ALA A 183 -2.84 -8.40 2.82
C ALA A 183 -2.57 -8.83 1.37
N ASN A 184 -3.57 -9.51 0.83
CA ASN A 184 -3.76 -10.01 -0.53
C ASN A 184 -2.77 -11.05 -1.05
N ILE A 185 -1.66 -11.29 -0.35
CA ILE A 185 -0.64 -12.27 -0.71
C ILE A 185 -0.59 -13.47 0.25
N VAL A 186 -1.50 -13.53 1.21
CA VAL A 186 -1.68 -14.66 2.14
C VAL A 186 -3.15 -15.09 2.13
N ILE A 187 -3.45 -16.25 2.70
CA ILE A 187 -4.86 -16.62 2.97
C ILE A 187 -5.41 -15.68 4.03
N GLU A 188 -6.55 -15.06 3.77
CA GLU A 188 -7.17 -14.08 4.66
C GLU A 188 -8.51 -14.54 5.21
N ARG A 189 -9.26 -15.33 4.43
CA ARG A 189 -10.64 -15.67 4.71
C ARG A 189 -10.83 -17.18 4.79
N THR A 190 -11.28 -17.64 5.96
CA THR A 190 -11.64 -19.05 6.17
C THR A 190 -13.15 -19.20 6.38
N PRO A 191 -13.80 -20.24 5.83
CA PRO A 191 -13.20 -21.37 5.10
C PRO A 191 -12.93 -21.10 3.61
N PHE A 192 -13.31 -19.93 3.08
CA PHE A 192 -13.39 -19.68 1.65
C PHE A 192 -12.06 -19.91 0.90
N ASP A 193 -11.00 -19.20 1.26
CA ASP A 193 -9.72 -19.26 0.57
C ASP A 193 -9.10 -20.65 0.69
N VAL A 194 -9.25 -21.29 1.86
CA VAL A 194 -8.77 -22.67 2.10
C VAL A 194 -9.48 -23.65 1.17
N VAL A 195 -10.80 -23.54 1.02
CA VAL A 195 -11.58 -24.37 0.08
C VAL A 195 -11.15 -24.11 -1.36
N LYS A 196 -10.90 -22.85 -1.72
CA LYS A 196 -10.50 -22.46 -3.07
C LYS A 196 -9.11 -22.98 -3.43
N ILE A 197 -8.15 -22.86 -2.52
CA ILE A 197 -6.74 -23.21 -2.74
C ILE A 197 -6.50 -24.73 -2.64
N PHE A 198 -7.05 -25.38 -1.61
CA PHE A 198 -6.83 -26.82 -1.36
C PHE A 198 -7.91 -27.73 -1.97
N GLY A 199 -9.04 -27.16 -2.36
CA GLY A 199 -10.19 -27.85 -2.93
C GLY A 199 -11.21 -28.28 -1.87
N ALA A 200 -12.49 -28.26 -2.27
CA ALA A 200 -13.60 -28.71 -1.43
C ALA A 200 -13.44 -30.19 -1.02
N GLY A 201 -13.64 -30.48 0.27
CA GLY A 201 -13.51 -31.83 0.83
C GLY A 201 -12.06 -32.27 1.11
N SER A 202 -11.07 -31.41 0.89
CA SER A 202 -9.69 -31.62 1.31
C SER A 202 -9.57 -31.72 2.84
N THR A 203 -8.44 -32.23 3.35
CA THR A 203 -8.21 -32.27 4.80
C THR A 203 -8.16 -30.85 5.39
N GLU A 204 -7.59 -29.91 4.64
CA GLU A 204 -7.45 -28.52 5.03
C GLU A 204 -8.81 -27.82 5.09
N ALA A 205 -9.65 -28.02 4.07
CA ALA A 205 -11.01 -27.48 4.03
C ALA A 205 -11.95 -28.07 5.09
N ASN A 206 -11.57 -29.18 5.73
CA ASN A 206 -12.31 -29.81 6.84
C ASN A 206 -11.61 -29.61 8.19
N ASP A 207 -10.50 -28.86 8.24
CA ASP A 207 -9.82 -28.58 9.49
C ASP A 207 -10.70 -27.70 10.38
N ALA A 208 -10.66 -27.93 11.70
CA ALA A 208 -11.42 -27.14 12.67
C ALA A 208 -10.71 -25.82 13.01
N ASN A 209 -9.40 -25.73 12.77
CA ASN A 209 -8.54 -24.59 13.11
C ASN A 209 -8.04 -23.87 11.86
N GLN A 210 -8.83 -23.86 10.78
CA GLN A 210 -8.40 -23.35 9.46
C GLN A 210 -7.71 -21.99 9.50
N PHE A 211 -8.23 -21.06 10.30
CA PHE A 211 -7.63 -19.74 10.43
C PHE A 211 -6.20 -19.82 11.01
N SER A 212 -6.04 -20.42 12.19
CA SER A 212 -4.74 -20.63 12.82
C SER A 212 -3.76 -21.38 11.93
N ASP A 213 -4.24 -22.40 11.22
CA ASP A 213 -3.37 -23.35 10.53
C ASP A 213 -2.99 -22.93 9.11
N PHE A 214 -3.84 -22.13 8.43
CA PHE A 214 -3.70 -21.77 7.01
C PHE A 214 -3.64 -20.28 6.69
N ALA A 215 -4.17 -19.39 7.54
CA ALA A 215 -4.20 -17.95 7.26
C ALA A 215 -2.86 -17.26 7.55
N GLY A 216 -2.69 -16.07 6.98
CA GLY A 216 -1.69 -15.09 7.40
C GLY A 216 -0.22 -15.39 7.08
N ILE A 217 0.11 -16.58 6.58
CA ILE A 217 1.49 -16.96 6.28
C ILE A 217 1.55 -17.63 4.91
N ALA A 218 2.45 -17.17 4.05
CA ALA A 218 2.68 -17.80 2.75
C ALA A 218 4.16 -17.88 2.39
N VAL A 219 4.50 -18.84 1.53
CA VAL A 219 5.75 -18.86 0.77
C VAL A 219 5.40 -19.13 -0.69
N HIS A 220 5.48 -18.11 -1.55
CA HIS A 220 5.38 -18.24 -2.99
C HIS A 220 6.73 -18.67 -3.54
N CYS A 221 6.81 -19.88 -4.07
CA CYS A 221 8.07 -20.49 -4.41
C CYS A 221 8.43 -20.32 -5.88
N ALA A 222 9.69 -20.01 -6.11
CA ALA A 222 10.32 -20.16 -7.41
C ALA A 222 10.32 -21.64 -7.86
N GLN A 223 10.42 -21.84 -9.18
CA GLN A 223 10.53 -23.18 -9.73
C GLN A 223 11.79 -23.89 -9.21
N GLY A 224 11.61 -25.10 -8.67
CA GLY A 224 12.70 -25.88 -8.10
C GLY A 224 13.08 -25.51 -6.67
N SER A 225 12.32 -24.65 -5.99
CA SER A 225 12.48 -24.37 -4.55
C SER A 225 12.53 -25.66 -3.72
N SER A 226 13.55 -25.78 -2.87
CA SER A 226 13.64 -26.87 -1.89
C SER A 226 12.58 -26.77 -0.80
N VAL A 227 12.09 -25.57 -0.50
CA VAL A 227 11.05 -25.32 0.50
C VAL A 227 9.73 -25.96 0.04
N CYS A 228 9.27 -25.62 -1.18
CA CYS A 228 8.06 -26.20 -1.76
C CYS A 228 8.22 -27.64 -2.29
N ALA A 229 9.45 -28.11 -2.50
CA ALA A 229 9.71 -29.51 -2.88
C ALA A 229 9.74 -30.47 -1.67
N ASN A 230 9.71 -29.95 -0.45
CA ASN A 230 9.83 -30.76 0.76
C ASN A 230 8.61 -31.68 0.95
N SER A 231 8.84 -33.00 1.02
CA SER A 231 7.79 -34.02 1.12
C SER A 231 6.98 -33.98 2.42
N ASN A 232 7.44 -33.28 3.45
CA ASN A 232 6.72 -33.09 4.71
C ASN A 232 5.72 -31.94 4.65
N THR A 233 5.73 -31.17 3.57
CA THR A 233 4.80 -30.06 3.32
C THR A 233 3.71 -30.46 2.34
N LYS A 234 2.70 -29.58 2.19
CA LYS A 234 1.72 -29.68 1.11
C LYS A 234 1.74 -28.41 0.26
N ALA A 235 2.80 -28.23 -0.52
CA ALA A 235 2.84 -27.17 -1.51
C ALA A 235 1.81 -27.44 -2.62
N VAL A 236 0.95 -26.46 -2.87
CA VAL A 236 -0.08 -26.48 -3.92
C VAL A 236 0.37 -25.65 -5.12
N ALA A 237 -0.35 -25.74 -6.23
CA ALA A 237 -0.09 -24.86 -7.37
C ALA A 237 -0.39 -23.41 -6.96
N ASP A 238 0.56 -22.50 -7.23
CA ASP A 238 0.35 -21.06 -7.04
C ASP A 238 -0.34 -20.52 -8.30
N LEU A 239 -1.67 -20.48 -8.28
CA LEU A 239 -2.47 -20.27 -9.48
C LEU A 239 -2.60 -18.78 -9.79
N LEU A 240 -2.03 -18.35 -10.92
CA LEU A 240 -2.24 -17.04 -11.52
C LEU A 240 -2.61 -17.21 -13.01
N PRO A 241 -3.87 -17.55 -13.34
CA PRO A 241 -4.26 -17.97 -14.69
C PRO A 241 -4.18 -16.86 -15.74
N GLN A 242 -4.24 -15.59 -15.32
CA GLN A 242 -4.18 -14.42 -16.20
C GLN A 242 -2.84 -13.67 -16.11
N GLU A 243 -1.84 -14.24 -15.43
CA GLU A 243 -0.52 -13.62 -15.31
C GLU A 243 0.11 -13.43 -16.70
N PRO A 244 0.53 -12.19 -17.07
CA PRO A 244 1.22 -11.94 -18.33
C PRO A 244 2.41 -12.86 -18.53
N GLY A 245 2.57 -13.48 -19.70
CA GLY A 245 3.64 -14.46 -19.95
C GLY A 245 3.45 -15.84 -19.28
N GLY A 246 2.41 -16.02 -18.47
CA GLY A 246 2.04 -17.26 -17.81
C GLY A 246 2.81 -17.53 -16.50
N TYR A 247 2.21 -18.39 -15.66
CA TYR A 247 2.74 -18.72 -14.33
C TYR A 247 2.58 -20.22 -13.98
N ASN A 248 2.81 -21.08 -14.96
CA ASN A 248 2.65 -22.53 -14.76
C ASN A 248 3.86 -23.15 -14.05
N GLY A 249 3.60 -24.11 -13.16
CA GLY A 249 4.64 -24.90 -12.47
C GLY A 249 5.22 -24.27 -11.21
N TYR A 250 4.76 -23.06 -10.85
CA TYR A 250 5.03 -22.43 -9.57
C TYR A 250 4.14 -23.03 -8.47
N LYS A 251 4.62 -22.97 -7.24
CA LYS A 251 3.94 -23.54 -6.08
C LYS A 251 3.95 -22.56 -4.92
N ALA A 252 3.01 -22.74 -4.00
CA ALA A 252 2.99 -21.99 -2.76
C ALA A 252 2.74 -22.91 -1.56
N LEU A 253 3.30 -22.53 -0.42
CA LEU A 253 2.94 -23.05 0.90
C LEU A 253 2.11 -22.01 1.63
N PHE A 254 1.07 -22.46 2.32
CA PHE A 254 0.21 -21.59 3.12
C PHE A 254 0.11 -22.10 4.54
N GLY A 255 0.11 -21.16 5.48
CA GLY A 255 -0.19 -21.39 6.87
C GLY A 255 0.95 -21.90 7.72
N ALA A 256 0.83 -21.63 9.02
CA ALA A 256 1.75 -22.12 10.03
C ALA A 256 1.88 -23.64 10.00
N LEU A 257 0.80 -24.38 9.69
CA LEU A 257 0.80 -25.85 9.71
C LEU A 257 1.84 -26.44 8.75
N TYR A 258 1.90 -25.93 7.50
CA TYR A 258 2.83 -26.44 6.49
C TYR A 258 4.16 -25.71 6.48
N VAL A 259 4.16 -24.39 6.67
CA VAL A 259 5.40 -23.60 6.71
C VAL A 259 6.32 -24.08 7.83
N ASN A 260 5.77 -24.42 9.01
CA ASN A 260 6.57 -24.91 10.13
C ASN A 260 7.13 -26.33 9.97
N LYS A 261 6.71 -27.10 8.95
CA LYS A 261 7.35 -28.39 8.62
C LYS A 261 8.75 -28.22 8.04
N VAL A 262 9.10 -27.00 7.61
CA VAL A 262 10.41 -26.66 7.04
C VAL A 262 11.08 -25.56 7.85
N LEU A 263 10.37 -24.45 8.11
CA LEU A 263 10.99 -23.22 8.62
C LEU A 263 11.02 -23.11 10.14
N GLN A 264 10.09 -23.80 10.85
CA GLN A 264 9.96 -23.73 12.31
C GLN A 264 9.98 -22.28 12.84
N LEU A 265 9.04 -21.46 12.36
CA LEU A 265 8.96 -20.03 12.66
C LEU A 265 8.97 -19.77 14.17
N ARG A 266 9.64 -18.69 14.56
CA ARG A 266 9.73 -18.22 15.95
C ARG A 266 9.54 -16.72 15.99
N ASP A 267 8.96 -16.20 17.06
CA ASP A 267 9.04 -14.77 17.36
C ASP A 267 10.50 -14.36 17.65
N ILE A 268 10.75 -13.05 17.78
CA ILE A 268 12.12 -12.56 17.99
C ILE A 268 12.69 -12.91 19.37
N ASP A 269 11.83 -13.33 20.30
CA ASP A 269 12.18 -13.84 21.63
C ASP A 269 12.49 -15.34 21.62
N GLY A 270 12.29 -16.03 20.48
CA GLY A 270 12.59 -17.44 20.27
C GLY A 270 11.43 -18.38 20.59
N ASN A 271 10.24 -17.88 20.92
CA ASN A 271 9.05 -18.72 21.13
C ASN A 271 8.53 -19.23 19.78
N PRO A 272 8.12 -20.50 19.66
CA PRO A 272 7.56 -21.03 18.42
C PRO A 272 6.24 -20.34 18.03
N ILE A 273 6.12 -19.92 16.76
CA ILE A 273 4.85 -19.49 16.17
C ILE A 273 4.15 -20.73 15.65
N THR A 274 3.23 -21.30 16.41
CA THR A 274 2.56 -22.57 16.05
C THR A 274 1.32 -22.41 15.18
N GLY A 275 0.75 -21.21 15.15
CA GLY A 275 -0.47 -20.84 14.43
C GLY A 275 -0.49 -19.33 14.15
N PHE A 276 -1.38 -18.89 13.27
CA PHE A 276 -1.64 -17.48 13.00
C PHE A 276 -2.75 -16.95 13.93
N ASN A 277 -2.47 -15.85 14.64
CA ASN A 277 -3.33 -15.35 15.72
C ASN A 277 -4.22 -14.17 15.30
N GLY A 278 -4.06 -13.63 14.10
CA GLY A 278 -4.81 -12.47 13.61
C GLY A 278 -3.94 -11.53 12.78
N PHE A 279 -4.59 -10.60 12.09
CA PHE A 279 -3.95 -9.62 11.20
C PHE A 279 -3.38 -8.38 11.92
N SER A 280 -3.33 -8.42 13.25
CA SER A 280 -2.66 -7.42 14.09
C SER A 280 -1.45 -8.05 14.81
N PRO A 281 -0.42 -8.52 14.07
CA PRO A 281 0.72 -9.19 14.68
C PRO A 281 1.61 -8.19 15.42
N THR A 282 2.22 -8.63 16.52
CA THR A 282 3.22 -7.84 17.22
C THR A 282 4.53 -7.74 16.42
N ALA A 283 5.33 -6.70 16.68
CA ALA A 283 6.68 -6.62 16.11
C ALA A 283 7.55 -7.85 16.44
N SER A 284 7.36 -8.46 17.61
CA SER A 284 8.10 -9.67 18.01
C SER A 284 7.77 -10.86 17.08
N GLU A 285 6.48 -11.11 16.84
CA GLU A 285 6.01 -12.18 15.96
C GLU A 285 6.47 -11.97 14.52
N THR A 286 6.21 -10.78 13.95
CA THR A 286 6.54 -10.47 12.57
C THR A 286 8.04 -10.53 12.31
N LEU A 287 8.85 -9.81 13.10
CA LEU A 287 10.30 -9.74 12.88
C LEU A 287 10.97 -11.11 13.09
N GLY A 288 10.47 -11.90 14.03
CA GLY A 288 10.94 -13.26 14.23
C GLY A 288 10.60 -14.18 13.05
N ALA A 289 9.38 -14.10 12.53
CA ALA A 289 8.92 -14.92 11.42
C ALA A 289 9.72 -14.62 10.14
N ILE A 290 9.91 -13.35 9.79
CA ILE A 290 10.70 -12.98 8.60
C ILE A 290 12.19 -13.31 8.78
N ALA A 291 12.75 -13.19 9.99
CA ALA A 291 14.11 -13.65 10.25
C ALA A 291 14.25 -15.15 9.99
N SER A 292 13.33 -15.97 10.53
CA SER A 292 13.31 -17.41 10.27
C SER A 292 13.18 -17.77 8.78
N MET A 293 12.41 -16.99 8.00
CA MET A 293 12.32 -17.19 6.55
C MET A 293 13.63 -16.87 5.83
N GLN A 294 14.24 -15.71 6.14
CA GLN A 294 15.50 -15.27 5.55
C GLN A 294 16.65 -16.23 5.85
N GLU A 295 16.76 -16.67 7.11
CA GLU A 295 17.74 -17.67 7.56
C GLU A 295 17.59 -19.02 6.87
N ALA A 296 16.36 -19.38 6.49
CA ALA A 296 16.05 -20.61 5.77
C ALA A 296 16.24 -20.50 4.25
N GLY A 297 16.77 -19.38 3.76
CA GLY A 297 17.08 -19.17 2.35
C GLY A 297 15.90 -18.69 1.51
N ILE A 298 14.90 -18.06 2.12
CA ILE A 298 13.86 -17.30 1.41
C ILE A 298 14.34 -15.84 1.28
N PRO A 299 14.85 -15.42 0.12
CA PRO A 299 15.57 -14.14 -0.02
C PRO A 299 14.65 -12.92 0.01
N VAL A 300 13.36 -13.06 -0.30
CA VAL A 300 12.39 -11.95 -0.28
C VAL A 300 11.37 -12.21 0.81
N THR A 301 11.22 -11.28 1.75
CA THR A 301 10.17 -11.34 2.78
C THR A 301 9.37 -10.04 2.79
N ILE A 302 8.05 -10.17 2.81
CA ILE A 302 7.08 -9.07 2.89
C ILE A 302 6.26 -9.29 4.15
N SER A 303 6.14 -8.27 5.00
CA SER A 303 5.45 -8.42 6.26
C SER A 303 4.76 -7.17 6.75
N TYR A 304 3.78 -7.39 7.64
CA TYR A 304 3.01 -6.35 8.31
C TYR A 304 3.23 -6.36 9.82
N ILE A 305 3.17 -5.20 10.47
CA ILE A 305 3.22 -5.05 11.94
C ILE A 305 2.05 -4.15 12.35
N ALA A 306 1.30 -4.57 13.36
CA ALA A 306 0.20 -3.77 13.90
C ALA A 306 0.67 -2.42 14.45
N ASP A 307 -0.27 -1.52 14.65
CA ASP A 307 -0.03 -0.19 15.17
C ASP A 307 0.49 -0.27 16.62
N ALA A 308 0.86 0.88 17.19
CA ALA A 308 1.23 0.97 18.59
C ALA A 308 0.22 1.76 19.43
N HIS A 309 -0.83 2.23 18.78
CA HIS A 309 -1.81 3.21 19.24
C HIS A 309 -2.94 2.53 20.01
N ASP A 310 -3.32 1.32 19.62
CA ASP A 310 -4.30 0.50 20.30
C ASP A 310 -3.71 -0.25 21.49
N ASN A 311 -4.52 -0.41 22.53
CA ASN A 311 -4.19 -1.29 23.64
C ASN A 311 -4.54 -2.73 23.27
N HIS A 312 -3.53 -3.47 22.80
CA HIS A 312 -3.65 -4.86 22.35
C HIS A 312 -4.01 -5.87 23.47
N VAL A 313 -4.36 -5.39 24.67
CA VAL A 313 -4.84 -6.20 25.81
C VAL A 313 -6.30 -5.89 26.16
N THR A 314 -6.75 -4.66 25.96
CA THR A 314 -8.09 -4.23 26.40
C THR A 314 -8.98 -3.73 25.27
N ASP A 315 -8.49 -3.69 24.03
CA ASP A 315 -9.20 -3.21 22.84
C ASP A 315 -9.73 -1.78 23.04
N THR A 316 -8.85 -0.90 23.53
CA THR A 316 -9.11 0.55 23.70
C THR A 316 -7.95 1.34 23.12
N ALA A 317 -8.18 2.49 22.51
CA ALA A 317 -7.09 3.34 22.03
C ALA A 317 -6.28 3.99 23.16
N PHE A 318 -4.99 4.25 22.90
CA PHE A 318 -4.14 5.10 23.71
C PHE A 318 -4.03 6.50 23.13
N GLY A 319 -3.87 7.50 24.00
CA GLY A 319 -3.47 8.85 23.60
C GLY A 319 -1.95 9.02 23.62
N PRO A 320 -1.40 9.96 22.83
CA PRO A 320 0.03 10.22 22.77
C PRO A 320 0.70 10.32 24.15
N GLY A 321 1.79 9.59 24.35
CA GLY A 321 2.57 9.61 25.60
C GLY A 321 1.89 8.95 26.81
N GLN A 322 0.78 8.22 26.63
CA GLN A 322 0.30 7.32 27.68
C GLN A 322 1.30 6.20 27.95
N ALA A 323 1.39 5.77 29.20
CA ALA A 323 2.40 4.79 29.62
C ALA A 323 2.30 3.44 28.89
N GLY A 324 1.08 3.02 28.52
CA GLY A 324 0.85 1.79 27.76
C GLY A 324 1.43 1.88 26.34
N TYR A 325 1.04 2.91 25.60
CA TYR A 325 1.59 3.24 24.28
C TYR A 325 3.11 3.34 24.27
N VAL A 326 3.70 4.12 25.19
CA VAL A 326 5.16 4.23 25.33
C VAL A 326 5.82 2.87 25.60
N ALA A 327 5.19 2.01 26.39
CA ALA A 327 5.69 0.66 26.64
C ALA A 327 5.58 -0.26 25.41
N GLN A 328 4.54 -0.14 24.59
CA GLN A 328 4.41 -0.88 23.33
C GLN A 328 5.51 -0.47 22.34
N LEU A 329 5.75 0.82 22.16
CA LEU A 329 6.85 1.34 21.34
C LEU A 329 8.22 0.86 21.82
N GLN A 330 8.45 0.84 23.13
CA GLN A 330 9.69 0.27 23.70
C GLN A 330 9.84 -1.23 23.42
N SER A 331 8.73 -1.98 23.41
CA SER A 331 8.72 -3.39 23.03
C SER A 331 9.09 -3.56 21.55
N TYR A 332 8.51 -2.74 20.67
CA TYR A 332 8.82 -2.74 19.23
C TYR A 332 10.28 -2.37 18.99
N ASP A 333 10.78 -1.33 19.64
CA ASP A 333 12.19 -0.92 19.58
C ASP A 333 13.15 -2.05 19.94
N LEU A 334 12.87 -2.74 21.05
CA LEU A 334 13.66 -3.89 21.49
C LEU A 334 13.58 -5.07 20.50
N ALA A 335 12.41 -5.27 19.87
CA ALA A 335 12.25 -6.28 18.83
C ALA A 335 13.14 -5.96 17.62
N PHE A 336 13.20 -4.70 17.16
CA PHE A 336 14.12 -4.28 16.10
C PHE A 336 15.59 -4.45 16.48
N ALA A 337 15.96 -4.09 17.72
CA ALA A 337 17.32 -4.30 18.21
C ALA A 337 17.75 -5.77 18.11
N LYS A 338 16.88 -6.69 18.54
CA LYS A 338 17.11 -8.14 18.46
C LYS A 338 17.10 -8.63 17.02
N PHE A 339 16.20 -8.13 16.19
CA PHE A 339 16.08 -8.47 14.78
C PHE A 339 17.36 -8.20 13.99
N PHE A 340 17.87 -6.97 14.05
CA PHE A 340 19.12 -6.63 13.37
C PHE A 340 20.31 -7.41 13.93
N ALA A 341 20.36 -7.64 15.25
CA ALA A 341 21.41 -8.47 15.85
C ALA A 341 21.35 -9.92 15.38
N ARG A 342 20.15 -10.51 15.29
CA ARG A 342 19.90 -11.89 14.84
C ARG A 342 20.30 -12.06 13.38
N LEU A 343 19.78 -11.25 12.47
CA LEU A 343 20.13 -11.33 11.04
C LEU A 343 21.64 -11.22 10.80
N LYS A 344 22.31 -10.32 11.54
CA LYS A 344 23.76 -10.14 11.44
C LYS A 344 24.55 -11.39 11.84
N THR A 345 24.03 -12.24 12.73
CA THR A 345 24.70 -13.51 13.07
C THR A 345 24.75 -14.50 11.92
N ASP A 346 23.80 -14.41 10.99
CA ASP A 346 23.72 -15.22 9.78
C ASP A 346 24.27 -14.49 8.54
N GLY A 347 24.92 -13.34 8.74
CA GLY A 347 25.54 -12.55 7.68
C GLY A 347 24.53 -11.80 6.79
N ILE A 348 23.31 -11.58 7.28
CA ILE A 348 22.26 -10.78 6.63
C ILE A 348 22.29 -9.40 7.29
N ASP A 349 22.75 -8.38 6.57
CA ASP A 349 22.86 -7.02 7.09
C ASP A 349 22.73 -5.96 5.98
N GLU A 350 22.95 -4.69 6.31
CA GLU A 350 22.84 -3.56 5.39
C GLU A 350 23.78 -3.62 4.17
N HIS A 351 24.79 -4.50 4.17
CA HIS A 351 25.75 -4.63 3.07
C HIS A 351 25.30 -5.60 1.98
N ASN A 352 24.31 -6.46 2.25
CA ASN A 352 23.76 -7.42 1.28
C ASN A 352 22.23 -7.49 1.25
N THR A 353 21.54 -6.69 2.05
CA THR A 353 20.08 -6.69 2.16
C THR A 353 19.52 -5.34 1.79
N LEU A 354 18.46 -5.33 0.99
CA LEU A 354 17.62 -4.17 0.78
C LEU A 354 16.47 -4.21 1.79
N PHE A 355 16.47 -3.30 2.75
CA PHE A 355 15.37 -3.08 3.66
C PHE A 355 14.48 -1.94 3.14
N ILE A 356 13.18 -2.20 3.15
CA ILE A 356 12.13 -1.22 2.89
C ILE A 356 11.23 -1.22 4.10
N ILE A 357 11.12 -0.08 4.77
CA ILE A 357 10.36 0.05 6.01
C ILE A 357 9.51 1.32 5.91
N THR A 358 8.20 1.19 6.05
CA THR A 358 7.24 2.30 5.91
C THR A 358 6.02 2.04 6.80
N ALA A 359 5.13 3.02 6.96
CA ALA A 359 3.74 2.78 7.36
C ALA A 359 2.84 2.74 6.12
N ASP A 360 1.68 2.09 6.22
CA ASP A 360 0.58 2.18 5.25
C ASP A 360 -0.08 3.56 5.29
N GLU A 361 -0.49 4.05 6.44
CA GLU A 361 -1.04 5.40 6.60
C GLU A 361 -0.51 6.08 7.86
N GLY A 362 -0.97 7.31 8.07
CA GLY A 362 -1.01 7.91 9.39
C GLY A 362 -2.44 8.20 9.80
N ASP A 363 -2.59 8.61 11.05
CA ASP A 363 -3.87 8.85 11.67
C ASP A 363 -3.93 10.20 12.38
N HIS A 364 -5.15 10.65 12.59
CA HIS A 364 -5.48 11.78 13.45
C HIS A 364 -5.93 11.29 14.82
N PHE A 365 -5.27 11.78 15.86
CA PHE A 365 -5.70 11.55 17.24
C PHE A 365 -6.94 12.38 17.59
N ALA A 366 -8.10 11.72 17.71
CA ALA A 366 -9.34 12.30 18.22
C ALA A 366 -9.36 12.24 19.75
N GLY A 367 -9.02 13.34 20.42
CA GLY A 367 -8.98 13.39 21.88
C GLY A 367 -8.73 14.76 22.48
N GLY A 368 -8.95 14.86 23.78
CA GLY A 368 -8.75 16.09 24.55
C GLY A 368 -7.27 16.41 24.81
N PRO A 369 -6.98 17.56 25.46
CA PRO A 369 -5.61 17.91 25.84
C PRO A 369 -5.05 16.94 26.91
N PRO A 370 -3.75 16.62 26.87
CA PRO A 370 -3.14 15.73 27.86
C PRO A 370 -3.01 16.37 29.24
N THR A 371 -3.03 15.52 30.27
CA THR A 371 -2.79 15.87 31.68
C THR A 371 -1.68 14.99 32.28
N PRO A 372 -0.74 15.56 33.07
CA PRO A 372 -0.57 16.99 33.31
C PRO A 372 -0.09 17.72 32.05
N ALA A 373 -0.37 19.02 31.92
CA ALA A 373 -0.05 19.79 30.71
C ALA A 373 1.45 19.81 30.32
N ASN A 374 2.34 19.47 31.27
CA ASN A 374 3.77 19.35 31.04
C ASN A 374 4.25 17.90 30.82
N CYS A 375 3.33 16.97 30.55
CA CYS A 375 3.70 15.59 30.23
C CYS A 375 4.46 15.54 28.90
N ASP A 376 5.39 14.61 28.80
CA ASP A 376 6.23 14.38 27.61
C ASP A 376 6.23 12.90 27.18
N GLY A 377 5.42 12.06 27.84
CA GLY A 377 5.33 10.62 27.65
C GLY A 377 6.52 9.82 28.18
N VAL A 378 7.74 10.37 28.09
CA VAL A 378 8.99 9.68 28.43
C VAL A 378 9.34 9.80 29.91
N HIS A 379 9.34 11.01 30.46
CA HIS A 379 9.69 11.28 31.86
C HIS A 379 8.43 11.48 32.71
N VAL A 380 7.41 12.09 32.12
CA VAL A 380 6.12 12.36 32.74
C VAL A 380 5.04 11.77 31.82
N PRO A 381 4.42 10.64 32.21
CA PRO A 381 3.36 10.02 31.43
C PRO A 381 2.16 10.96 31.25
N CYS A 382 1.56 10.91 30.08
CA CYS A 382 0.32 11.63 29.78
C CYS A 382 -0.90 10.79 30.17
N THR A 383 -2.00 11.46 30.49
CA THR A 383 -3.34 10.89 30.67
C THR A 383 -4.37 11.79 30.00
N TYR A 384 -5.48 11.21 29.55
CA TYR A 384 -6.52 11.92 28.80
C TYR A 384 -7.85 11.70 29.50
N SER A 385 -8.60 12.78 29.73
CA SER A 385 -9.98 12.70 30.24
C SER A 385 -10.99 12.37 29.15
N ASN A 386 -10.64 12.75 27.92
CA ASN A 386 -11.38 12.52 26.70
C ASN A 386 -10.42 11.96 25.68
N ILE A 387 -10.79 10.82 25.10
CA ILE A 387 -10.02 10.03 24.16
C ILE A 387 -11.07 9.24 23.39
N GLY A 388 -11.17 9.48 22.09
CA GLY A 388 -12.18 8.86 21.26
C GLY A 388 -12.58 9.72 20.07
N GLU A 389 -12.78 9.07 18.94
CA GLU A 389 -13.47 9.61 17.79
C GLU A 389 -14.94 9.92 18.12
N LEU A 390 -15.54 10.75 17.27
CA LEU A 390 -16.93 11.19 17.39
C LEU A 390 -17.82 10.44 16.40
N ASP A 391 -18.49 9.43 16.92
CA ASP A 391 -19.46 8.63 16.19
C ASP A 391 -20.73 9.42 15.88
N VAL A 392 -21.10 9.46 14.60
CA VAL A 392 -22.31 10.14 14.11
C VAL A 392 -23.11 9.26 13.16
N ASN A 393 -24.40 9.09 13.45
CA ASN A 393 -25.38 8.53 12.52
C ASN A 393 -25.67 9.52 11.39
N LEU A 394 -24.94 9.41 10.28
CA LEU A 394 -24.96 10.37 9.18
C LEU A 394 -26.35 10.55 8.54
N PRO A 395 -27.11 9.49 8.18
CA PRO A 395 -28.49 9.65 7.71
C PRO A 395 -29.40 10.34 8.74
N GLY A 396 -29.20 10.04 10.03
CA GLY A 396 -29.95 10.65 11.12
C GLY A 396 -29.68 12.14 11.27
N LEU A 397 -28.41 12.53 11.23
CA LEU A 397 -27.97 13.93 11.29
C LEU A 397 -28.50 14.71 10.08
N LEU A 398 -28.30 14.17 8.86
CA LEU A 398 -28.78 14.78 7.63
C LEU A 398 -30.30 15.07 7.69
N ALA A 399 -31.09 14.09 8.12
CA ALA A 399 -32.53 14.25 8.24
C ALA A 399 -32.92 15.29 9.31
N ALA A 400 -32.14 15.40 10.39
CA ALA A 400 -32.38 16.36 11.46
C ALA A 400 -32.06 17.80 11.05
N GLU A 401 -30.94 18.03 10.35
CA GLU A 401 -30.49 19.39 9.98
C GLU A 401 -31.18 19.92 8.72
N THR A 402 -31.39 19.06 7.72
CA THR A 402 -31.83 19.47 6.37
C THR A 402 -33.23 18.98 6.00
N GLY A 403 -33.76 18.00 6.75
CA GLY A 403 -35.00 17.31 6.38
C GLY A 403 -34.85 16.35 5.20
N ASN A 404 -33.64 16.17 4.67
CA ASN A 404 -33.37 15.24 3.57
C ASN A 404 -33.39 13.79 4.08
N THR A 405 -34.25 12.98 3.47
CA THR A 405 -34.46 11.56 3.80
C THR A 405 -34.15 10.65 2.61
N THR A 406 -33.34 11.13 1.66
CA THR A 406 -32.90 10.37 0.50
C THR A 406 -32.25 9.06 0.96
N PRO A 407 -32.70 7.89 0.47
CA PRO A 407 -32.08 6.62 0.85
C PRO A 407 -30.70 6.45 0.21
N PHE A 408 -29.67 6.24 1.04
CA PHE A 408 -28.32 5.90 0.61
C PHE A 408 -27.68 4.90 1.59
N SER A 409 -26.60 4.26 1.14
CA SER A 409 -25.68 3.50 1.98
C SER A 409 -24.33 4.19 2.00
N ILE A 410 -23.51 3.87 3.01
CA ILE A 410 -22.14 4.37 3.12
C ILE A 410 -21.15 3.26 3.44
N HIS A 411 -19.88 3.49 3.10
CA HIS A 411 -18.76 2.91 3.84
C HIS A 411 -18.66 3.62 5.20
N PHE A 412 -18.54 2.87 6.30
CA PHE A 412 -18.35 3.48 7.61
C PHE A 412 -16.92 3.96 7.73
N ASP A 413 -16.76 5.27 7.93
CA ASP A 413 -15.49 5.94 7.74
C ASP A 413 -15.57 7.39 8.23
N MET A 414 -14.42 8.03 8.43
CA MET A 414 -14.35 9.50 8.46
C MET A 414 -14.46 10.12 7.06
N ALA A 415 -14.16 9.36 6.01
CA ALA A 415 -14.30 9.74 4.63
C ALA A 415 -15.38 8.89 3.91
N PRO A 416 -16.66 8.91 4.36
CA PRO A 416 -17.66 7.94 3.92
C PRO A 416 -17.95 8.09 2.42
N SER A 417 -17.79 6.98 1.69
CA SER A 417 -18.29 6.89 0.32
C SER A 417 -19.81 6.75 0.34
N VAL A 418 -20.54 7.61 -0.37
CA VAL A 418 -22.00 7.63 -0.40
C VAL A 418 -22.50 6.95 -1.67
N ASN A 419 -23.39 5.97 -1.53
CA ASN A 419 -24.06 5.30 -2.64
C ASN A 419 -25.57 5.49 -2.54
N ILE A 420 -26.11 6.36 -3.40
CA ILE A 420 -27.54 6.68 -3.41
C ILE A 420 -28.33 5.51 -4.00
N THR A 421 -29.39 5.09 -3.29
CA THR A 421 -30.25 3.99 -3.75
C THR A 421 -30.84 4.31 -5.12
N GLY A 422 -30.75 3.36 -6.05
CA GLY A 422 -31.18 3.54 -7.44
C GLY A 422 -30.08 4.02 -8.39
N ASN A 423 -28.88 4.30 -7.88
CA ASN A 423 -27.73 4.82 -8.62
C ASN A 423 -28.12 5.96 -9.60
N PRO A 424 -28.74 7.04 -9.10
CA PRO A 424 -29.12 8.16 -9.95
C PRO A 424 -27.88 8.84 -10.54
N ALA A 425 -28.04 9.41 -11.72
CA ALA A 425 -26.96 10.19 -12.35
C ALA A 425 -26.49 11.33 -11.43
N ARG A 426 -25.19 11.64 -11.45
CA ARG A 426 -24.59 12.73 -10.67
C ARG A 426 -25.30 14.09 -10.86
N THR A 427 -25.81 14.34 -12.05
CA THR A 427 -26.55 15.57 -12.39
C THR A 427 -28.04 15.52 -12.02
N SER A 428 -28.51 14.47 -11.35
CA SER A 428 -29.92 14.36 -10.97
C SER A 428 -30.24 15.31 -9.82
N SER A 429 -31.47 15.82 -9.76
CA SER A 429 -31.88 16.70 -8.66
C SER A 429 -31.71 16.07 -7.28
N THR A 430 -31.84 14.74 -7.17
CA THR A 430 -31.65 14.00 -5.92
C THR A 430 -30.20 14.00 -5.49
N THR A 431 -29.27 13.65 -6.39
CA THR A 431 -27.83 13.65 -6.09
C THR A 431 -27.35 15.06 -5.76
N ARG A 432 -27.69 16.02 -6.60
CA ARG A 432 -27.32 17.43 -6.41
C ARG A 432 -27.83 18.01 -5.10
N GLN A 433 -29.05 17.66 -4.69
CA GLN A 433 -29.57 18.12 -3.40
C GLN A 433 -28.83 17.48 -2.23
N LEU A 434 -28.53 16.18 -2.31
CA LEU A 434 -27.80 15.47 -1.26
C LEU A 434 -26.38 16.03 -1.07
N GLU A 435 -25.65 16.30 -2.16
CA GLU A 435 -24.30 16.90 -2.10
C GLU A 435 -24.30 18.27 -1.44
N ARG A 436 -25.28 19.13 -1.76
CA ARG A 436 -25.46 20.44 -1.12
C ARG A 436 -25.77 20.33 0.37
N ASP A 437 -26.61 19.37 0.75
CA ASP A 437 -26.99 19.16 2.15
C ASP A 437 -25.77 18.68 2.96
N PHE A 438 -25.00 17.72 2.41
CA PHE A 438 -23.73 17.27 2.99
C PHE A 438 -22.74 18.43 3.20
N ALA A 439 -22.59 19.30 2.19
CA ALA A 439 -21.70 20.47 2.26
C ALA A 439 -22.03 21.46 3.40
N THR A 440 -23.21 21.36 4.00
CA THR A 440 -23.67 22.27 5.07
C THR A 440 -23.75 21.63 6.44
N LEU A 441 -23.43 20.34 6.56
CA LEU A 441 -23.56 19.61 7.83
C LEU A 441 -22.67 20.20 8.91
N THR A 442 -23.27 20.38 10.09
CA THR A 442 -22.57 20.79 11.31
C THR A 442 -22.84 19.83 12.44
N GLU A 443 -21.99 19.84 13.47
CA GLU A 443 -22.27 19.10 14.70
C GLU A 443 -21.64 19.80 15.90
N LEU A 444 -22.27 19.68 17.07
CA LEU A 444 -21.65 20.13 18.31
C LEU A 444 -20.63 19.09 18.77
N ASN A 445 -19.35 19.44 18.73
CA ASN A 445 -18.26 18.60 19.21
C ASN A 445 -18.31 18.54 20.76
N PRO A 446 -18.55 17.37 21.36
CA PRO A 446 -18.65 17.23 22.81
C PRO A 446 -17.28 17.36 23.51
N LEU A 447 -16.17 17.21 22.80
CA LEU A 447 -14.81 17.34 23.33
C LEU A 447 -14.39 18.81 23.48
N THR A 448 -14.73 19.64 22.48
CA THR A 448 -14.31 21.04 22.39
C THR A 448 -15.42 22.03 22.78
N ASN A 449 -16.67 21.58 22.79
CA ASN A 449 -17.89 22.39 22.94
C ASN A 449 -17.98 23.52 21.89
N GLN A 450 -17.46 23.27 20.69
CA GLN A 450 -17.63 24.11 19.50
C GLN A 450 -18.56 23.41 18.49
N THR A 451 -19.16 24.20 17.60
CA THR A 451 -19.88 23.64 16.46
C THR A 451 -18.92 23.56 15.29
N ASP A 452 -18.65 22.33 14.86
CA ASP A 452 -17.73 22.04 13.76
C ASP A 452 -18.49 21.93 12.45
N THR A 453 -17.81 22.25 11.35
CA THR A 453 -18.30 21.96 10.00
C THR A 453 -17.77 20.59 9.63
N LEU A 454 -18.66 19.66 9.29
CA LEU A 454 -18.25 18.27 9.11
C LEU A 454 -17.58 18.01 7.76
N THR A 455 -17.92 18.75 6.71
CA THR A 455 -17.38 18.52 5.37
C THR A 455 -16.11 19.33 5.14
N SER A 456 -14.96 18.66 5.02
CA SER A 456 -13.71 19.27 4.57
C SER A 456 -13.63 19.35 3.05
N ALA A 457 -14.06 18.28 2.37
CA ALA A 457 -14.13 18.23 0.91
C ALA A 457 -15.19 17.25 0.39
N LEU A 458 -15.64 17.45 -0.85
CA LEU A 458 -16.54 16.54 -1.56
C LEU A 458 -15.99 16.20 -2.95
N ALA A 459 -16.10 14.93 -3.33
CA ALA A 459 -15.69 14.42 -4.63
C ALA A 459 -16.80 13.56 -5.27
N ASP A 460 -17.35 14.01 -6.41
CA ASP A 460 -18.22 13.18 -7.25
C ASP A 460 -17.40 12.35 -8.26
N PRO A 461 -18.00 11.46 -9.07
CA PRO A 461 -17.27 10.60 -10.01
C PRO A 461 -16.30 11.32 -10.95
N VAL A 462 -16.49 12.60 -11.28
CA VAL A 462 -15.51 13.32 -12.10
C VAL A 462 -14.24 13.60 -11.30
N GLU A 463 -14.35 14.10 -10.08
CA GLU A 463 -13.20 14.34 -9.21
C GLU A 463 -12.54 13.01 -8.83
N LEU A 464 -13.32 11.98 -8.50
CA LEU A 464 -12.79 10.63 -8.22
C LEU A 464 -12.00 10.07 -9.42
N GLY A 465 -12.42 10.36 -10.65
CA GLY A 465 -11.66 10.00 -11.84
C GLY A 465 -10.31 10.72 -11.94
N LEU A 466 -10.26 11.99 -11.55
CA LEU A 466 -9.01 12.75 -11.48
C LEU A 466 -8.10 12.20 -10.36
N LEU A 467 -8.66 11.82 -9.21
CA LEU A 467 -7.93 11.26 -8.07
C LEU A 467 -7.54 9.79 -8.20
N HIS A 468 -7.71 9.16 -9.38
CA HIS A 468 -7.42 7.73 -9.61
C HIS A 468 -8.28 6.76 -8.80
N MET A 469 -9.51 7.13 -8.43
CA MET A 469 -10.42 6.35 -7.57
C MET A 469 -11.58 5.69 -8.33
N ILE A 470 -11.53 5.65 -9.67
CA ILE A 470 -12.50 4.91 -10.50
C ILE A 470 -11.83 3.70 -11.12
N THR A 471 -12.24 2.51 -10.68
CA THR A 471 -11.77 1.23 -11.23
C THR A 471 -12.37 0.94 -12.61
N ALA A 472 -11.86 -0.11 -13.26
CA ALA A 472 -12.42 -0.60 -14.53
C ALA A 472 -13.88 -1.08 -14.45
N ASP A 473 -14.40 -1.38 -13.26
CA ASP A 473 -15.83 -1.67 -13.06
C ASP A 473 -16.58 -0.43 -12.55
N PRO A 474 -17.47 0.17 -13.39
CA PRO A 474 -18.24 1.35 -12.98
C PRO A 474 -19.23 1.06 -11.84
N ALA A 475 -19.58 -0.20 -11.56
CA ALA A 475 -20.45 -0.55 -10.43
C ALA A 475 -19.78 -0.30 -9.06
N ARG A 476 -18.45 -0.20 -9.02
CA ARG A 476 -17.66 0.11 -7.82
C ARG A 476 -17.52 1.61 -7.54
N THR A 477 -18.05 2.46 -8.42
CA THR A 477 -17.93 3.91 -8.28
C THR A 477 -19.05 4.45 -7.36
N PRO A 478 -18.73 5.11 -6.23
CA PRO A 478 -19.74 5.70 -5.37
C PRO A 478 -20.42 6.90 -6.04
N SER A 479 -21.56 7.34 -5.49
CA SER A 479 -22.25 8.54 -5.98
C SER A 479 -21.45 9.81 -5.70
N PHE A 480 -20.79 9.88 -4.53
CA PHE A 480 -19.75 10.85 -4.18
C PHE A 480 -19.07 10.40 -2.88
N ILE A 481 -17.98 11.05 -2.49
CA ILE A 481 -17.29 10.85 -1.21
C ILE A 481 -17.26 12.18 -0.46
N MET A 482 -17.52 12.14 0.85
CA MET A 482 -17.26 13.24 1.77
C MET A 482 -15.95 12.95 2.49
N PHE A 483 -14.97 13.83 2.38
CA PHE A 483 -13.82 13.84 3.29
C PHE A 483 -14.16 14.76 4.45
N ALA A 484 -14.30 14.20 5.64
CA ALA A 484 -14.83 14.95 6.77
C ALA A 484 -13.75 15.64 7.63
N ASP A 485 -14.21 16.34 8.67
CA ASP A 485 -13.42 16.71 9.83
C ASP A 485 -12.82 15.45 10.50
N PRO A 486 -11.54 15.47 10.92
CA PRO A 486 -10.85 14.26 11.34
C PRO A 486 -11.23 13.76 12.73
N ASP A 487 -11.98 14.53 13.53
CA ASP A 487 -12.48 14.03 14.82
C ASP A 487 -13.65 13.05 14.66
N TYR A 488 -14.27 12.95 13.48
CA TYR A 488 -15.57 12.29 13.30
C TYR A 488 -15.51 10.99 12.51
N PHE A 489 -16.28 10.00 12.96
CA PHE A 489 -16.51 8.73 12.26
C PHE A 489 -18.00 8.56 11.95
N PHE A 490 -18.34 8.16 10.71
CA PHE A 490 -19.72 8.15 10.23
C PHE A 490 -20.29 6.75 10.07
N LEU A 491 -21.45 6.55 10.70
CA LEU A 491 -22.22 5.31 10.73
C LEU A 491 -23.64 5.53 10.17
N THR A 492 -24.38 4.45 9.97
CA THR A 492 -25.83 4.50 9.59
C THR A 492 -26.78 4.20 10.74
N PHE A 493 -26.27 4.03 11.95
CA PHE A 493 -27.02 3.71 13.15
C PHE A 493 -26.46 4.49 14.34
N GLY A 494 -27.13 4.39 15.48
CA GLY A 494 -26.73 5.14 16.67
C GLY A 494 -27.31 6.56 16.69
N SER A 495 -26.64 7.45 17.42
CA SER A 495 -27.10 8.81 17.69
C SER A 495 -26.88 9.72 16.49
N ALA A 496 -27.85 10.59 16.20
CA ALA A 496 -27.69 11.65 15.19
C ALA A 496 -26.78 12.80 15.67
N THR A 497 -26.59 12.94 16.99
CA THR A 497 -25.59 13.85 17.57
C THR A 497 -24.32 13.09 17.89
N ALA A 498 -23.17 13.76 17.83
CA ALA A 498 -21.86 13.17 18.09
C ALA A 498 -21.78 12.50 19.47
N VAL A 499 -21.19 11.31 19.50
CA VAL A 499 -20.89 10.56 20.71
C VAL A 499 -19.43 10.15 20.67
N GLU A 500 -18.69 10.46 21.74
CA GLU A 500 -17.30 10.00 21.90
C GLU A 500 -17.27 8.47 22.07
N ASP A 501 -16.53 7.77 21.21
CA ASP A 501 -16.20 6.35 21.37
C ASP A 501 -14.74 6.17 21.84
N PRO A 502 -14.51 5.86 23.13
CA PRO A 502 -13.16 5.68 23.65
C PRO A 502 -12.47 4.37 23.22
N GLY A 503 -13.16 3.51 22.49
CA GLY A 503 -12.56 2.33 21.85
C GLY A 503 -11.59 2.73 20.73
N PHE A 504 -11.90 3.80 20.00
CA PHE A 504 -11.22 4.22 18.78
C PHE A 504 -10.85 5.70 18.89
N ALA A 505 -9.56 6.06 18.85
CA ALA A 505 -9.13 7.45 18.99
C ALA A 505 -8.19 7.91 17.89
N TRP A 506 -8.01 7.10 16.85
CA TRP A 506 -7.09 7.33 15.75
C TRP A 506 -7.86 7.12 14.45
N ASN A 507 -8.20 8.24 13.82
CA ASN A 507 -9.01 8.30 12.61
C ASN A 507 -8.14 8.44 11.38
N HIS A 508 -8.49 7.74 10.31
CA HIS A 508 -7.77 7.77 9.04
C HIS A 508 -8.70 7.59 7.85
N GLY A 509 -8.18 7.89 6.66
CA GLY A 509 -8.92 7.94 5.39
C GLY A 509 -9.19 9.37 4.89
N GLY A 510 -9.01 10.38 5.74
CA GLY A 510 -9.11 11.78 5.36
C GLY A 510 -8.06 12.28 4.36
N ILE A 511 -8.08 13.59 4.11
CA ILE A 511 -7.09 14.32 3.28
C ILE A 511 -6.13 15.16 4.13
N GLN A 512 -6.25 15.07 5.45
CA GLN A 512 -5.49 15.86 6.40
C GLN A 512 -4.01 15.47 6.32
N PRO A 513 -3.07 16.43 6.39
CA PRO A 513 -1.65 16.14 6.24
C PRO A 513 -1.09 15.09 7.21
N GLU A 514 -1.66 14.98 8.41
CA GLU A 514 -1.31 13.96 9.40
C GLU A 514 -1.76 12.55 9.01
N ILE A 515 -2.81 12.43 8.20
CA ILE A 515 -3.34 11.15 7.74
C ILE A 515 -2.61 10.71 6.46
N VAL A 516 -2.54 11.60 5.47
CA VAL A 516 -1.98 11.26 4.15
C VAL A 516 -0.46 11.37 4.10
N GLY A 517 0.17 11.97 5.11
CA GLY A 517 1.61 12.15 5.22
C GLY A 517 2.25 11.05 6.06
N THR A 518 3.14 10.27 5.45
CA THR A 518 3.85 9.15 6.08
C THR A 518 5.37 9.27 5.83
N TRP A 519 6.10 8.17 5.94
CA TRP A 519 7.55 8.11 5.80
C TRP A 519 8.03 6.82 5.15
N LEU A 520 9.16 6.89 4.45
CA LEU A 520 9.79 5.73 3.81
C LEU A 520 11.26 5.61 4.21
N GLY A 521 11.61 4.49 4.84
CA GLY A 521 12.97 4.06 5.13
C GLY A 521 13.50 3.10 4.07
N LEU A 522 14.60 3.48 3.42
CA LEU A 522 15.34 2.62 2.50
C LEU A 522 16.75 2.39 3.03
N VAL A 523 17.18 1.14 3.17
CA VAL A 523 18.54 0.79 3.60
C VAL A 523 19.07 -0.33 2.72
N GLY A 524 20.32 -0.22 2.30
CA GLY A 524 20.99 -1.33 1.61
C GLY A 524 21.90 -0.90 0.47
N PRO A 525 22.51 -1.87 -0.23
CA PRO A 525 23.43 -1.60 -1.32
C PRO A 525 22.76 -0.77 -2.42
N GLY A 526 23.36 0.37 -2.74
CA GLY A 526 22.87 1.27 -3.77
C GLY A 526 21.96 2.40 -3.27
N VAL A 527 21.49 2.34 -2.03
CA VAL A 527 20.78 3.45 -1.37
C VAL A 527 21.80 4.46 -0.83
N ARG A 528 21.48 5.76 -0.88
CA ARG A 528 22.33 6.82 -0.31
C ARG A 528 22.25 6.78 1.22
N HIS A 529 23.37 7.04 1.87
CA HIS A 529 23.45 7.20 3.31
C HIS A 529 23.22 8.68 3.67
N GLY A 530 22.51 8.94 4.76
CA GLY A 530 22.07 10.28 5.20
C GLY A 530 23.16 11.23 5.70
N ASP A 531 24.45 11.00 5.41
CA ASP A 531 25.58 11.76 5.97
C ASP A 531 25.80 13.16 5.34
N ASP A 532 24.87 13.63 4.49
CA ASP A 532 24.94 14.94 3.82
C ASP A 532 24.21 16.09 4.56
N GLY A 533 23.76 15.87 5.81
CA GLY A 533 23.31 16.97 6.67
C GLY A 533 21.83 17.36 6.59
N GLY A 534 20.94 16.37 6.72
CA GLY A 534 19.58 16.59 7.23
C GLY A 534 18.49 16.72 6.16
N GLY A 535 17.81 15.61 5.89
CA GLY A 535 16.61 15.54 5.05
C GLY A 535 16.79 14.68 3.81
N SER A 536 15.72 13.99 3.41
CA SER A 536 15.66 13.29 2.13
C SER A 536 15.86 14.27 0.97
N ALA A 537 16.62 13.86 -0.04
CA ALA A 537 16.71 14.58 -1.31
C ALA A 537 15.43 14.42 -2.16
N VAL A 538 14.54 13.51 -1.77
CA VAL A 538 13.22 13.30 -2.35
C VAL A 538 12.33 14.45 -1.87
N GLN A 539 11.81 15.23 -2.82
CA GLN A 539 10.93 16.35 -2.51
C GLN A 539 9.46 15.94 -2.34
N PHE A 540 9.08 14.81 -2.92
CA PHE A 540 7.75 14.20 -2.83
C PHE A 540 7.89 12.76 -3.32
N SER A 541 7.32 11.84 -2.55
CA SER A 541 7.07 10.47 -2.94
C SER A 541 5.71 10.03 -2.41
N ASP A 542 5.17 8.96 -2.98
CA ASP A 542 4.02 8.23 -2.43
C ASP A 542 4.20 6.73 -2.64
N HIS A 543 3.31 5.92 -2.07
CA HIS A 543 3.40 4.45 -2.10
C HIS A 543 3.64 3.85 -3.48
N THR A 544 3.16 4.49 -4.55
CA THR A 544 3.38 3.96 -5.90
C THR A 544 4.87 3.90 -6.26
N ASP A 545 5.70 4.76 -5.67
CA ASP A 545 7.14 4.87 -5.95
C ASP A 545 7.97 3.74 -5.31
N ILE A 546 7.42 3.02 -4.33
CA ILE A 546 8.10 1.94 -3.59
C ILE A 546 8.47 0.80 -4.54
N ARG A 547 7.47 0.21 -5.20
CA ARG A 547 7.62 -0.96 -6.08
C ARG A 547 8.67 -0.77 -7.18
N PRO A 548 8.61 0.27 -8.05
CA PRO A 548 9.61 0.46 -9.09
C PRO A 548 11.00 0.74 -8.51
N THR A 549 11.10 1.36 -7.33
CA THR A 549 12.40 1.59 -6.67
C THR A 549 13.04 0.28 -6.21
N ILE A 550 12.26 -0.64 -5.61
CA ILE A 550 12.73 -1.98 -5.24
C ILE A 550 13.24 -2.71 -6.49
N LEU A 551 12.40 -2.79 -7.52
CA LEU A 551 12.71 -3.54 -8.75
C LEU A 551 13.95 -2.99 -9.46
N ALA A 552 14.11 -1.67 -9.55
CA ALA A 552 15.31 -1.06 -10.12
C ALA A 552 16.59 -1.43 -9.34
N LEU A 553 16.54 -1.48 -8.00
CA LEU A 553 17.69 -1.85 -7.17
C LEU A 553 18.07 -3.33 -7.30
N VAL A 554 17.09 -4.22 -7.38
CA VAL A 554 17.32 -5.67 -7.54
C VAL A 554 17.53 -6.10 -9.00
N GLY A 555 17.39 -5.18 -9.95
CA GLY A 555 17.57 -5.44 -11.38
C GLY A 555 16.47 -6.33 -11.97
N LEU A 556 15.23 -6.12 -11.52
CA LEU A 556 14.02 -6.78 -12.01
C LEU A 556 13.05 -5.72 -12.56
N GLN A 557 11.94 -6.18 -13.17
CA GLN A 557 10.87 -5.33 -13.67
C GLN A 557 9.54 -6.10 -13.61
N ASP A 558 8.44 -5.36 -13.52
CA ASP A 558 7.10 -5.89 -13.74
C ASP A 558 6.75 -5.92 -15.24
N ASP A 559 5.69 -6.64 -15.61
CA ASP A 559 5.19 -6.72 -16.99
C ASP A 559 4.26 -5.55 -17.39
N TYR A 560 4.12 -4.56 -16.50
CA TYR A 560 3.31 -3.37 -16.68
C TYR A 560 4.09 -2.12 -16.28
N ILE A 561 3.57 -0.96 -16.69
CA ILE A 561 4.15 0.35 -16.36
C ILE A 561 3.60 0.83 -15.02
N HIS A 562 4.44 1.20 -14.07
CA HIS A 562 4.04 1.73 -12.76
C HIS A 562 3.52 3.17 -12.84
N ASP A 563 2.55 3.55 -11.99
CA ASP A 563 2.22 4.98 -11.78
C ASP A 563 3.26 5.68 -10.90
N GLY A 564 3.98 4.93 -10.09
CA GLY A 564 5.16 5.43 -9.42
C GLY A 564 6.34 5.60 -10.34
N ARG A 565 7.44 6.07 -9.77
CA ARG A 565 8.72 6.21 -10.43
C ARG A 565 9.86 5.83 -9.50
N VAL A 566 10.99 5.42 -10.06
CA VAL A 566 12.20 5.14 -9.27
C VAL A 566 12.64 6.38 -8.50
N LEU A 567 12.82 6.24 -7.18
CA LEU A 567 13.30 7.28 -6.26
C LEU A 567 14.81 7.52 -6.40
N PHE A 568 15.28 7.84 -7.60
CA PHE A 568 16.70 7.98 -7.92
C PHE A 568 17.44 9.07 -7.10
N GLU A 569 16.74 9.95 -6.38
CA GLU A 569 17.30 10.91 -5.42
C GLU A 569 17.80 10.23 -4.16
N ALA A 570 17.12 9.15 -3.75
CA ALA A 570 17.50 8.30 -2.62
C ALA A 570 18.60 7.30 -3.00
N LEU A 571 18.98 7.18 -4.28
CA LEU A 571 19.90 6.15 -4.77
C LEU A 571 21.25 6.69 -5.22
N ASN A 572 22.31 5.93 -4.97
CA ASN A 572 23.65 6.21 -5.45
C ASN A 572 23.67 6.14 -6.99
N PRO A 573 24.27 7.11 -7.69
CA PRO A 573 24.34 7.07 -9.16
C PRO A 573 24.97 5.79 -9.73
N SER A 574 25.89 5.15 -8.99
CA SER A 574 26.52 3.87 -9.38
C SER A 574 25.59 2.66 -9.30
N ALA A 575 24.44 2.80 -8.63
CA ALA A 575 23.43 1.76 -8.54
C ALA A 575 22.33 1.91 -9.60
N LEU A 576 22.35 3.01 -10.36
CA LEU A 576 21.36 3.33 -11.37
C LEU A 576 21.91 3.04 -12.78
N PRO A 577 21.05 2.65 -13.74
CA PRO A 577 21.43 2.60 -15.14
C PRO A 577 21.83 4.00 -15.64
N GLN A 578 22.69 4.04 -16.67
CA GLN A 578 23.16 5.31 -17.24
C GLN A 578 22.01 6.23 -17.70
N SER A 579 20.91 5.64 -18.17
CA SER A 579 19.68 6.34 -18.55
C SER A 579 19.05 7.17 -17.43
N LEU A 580 19.18 6.76 -16.16
CA LEU A 580 18.69 7.51 -14.98
C LEU A 580 19.72 8.51 -14.41
N THR A 581 20.92 8.56 -14.96
CA THR A 581 21.97 9.53 -14.58
C THR A 581 22.24 10.58 -15.67
N ALA A 582 21.92 10.27 -16.93
CA ALA A 582 21.96 11.22 -18.03
C ALA A 582 20.91 12.34 -17.87
N HIS A 583 21.26 13.56 -18.29
CA HIS A 583 20.37 14.73 -18.27
C HIS A 583 19.71 14.98 -16.91
N ARG A 584 20.46 14.74 -15.83
CA ARG A 584 19.98 14.61 -14.45
C ARG A 584 19.01 15.70 -14.01
N ASP A 585 19.31 16.96 -14.29
CA ASP A 585 18.46 18.09 -13.88
C ASP A 585 17.08 18.05 -14.57
N THR A 586 17.06 17.75 -15.87
CA THR A 586 15.80 17.64 -16.62
C THR A 586 15.00 16.42 -16.17
N LEU A 587 15.67 15.31 -15.87
CA LEU A 587 15.03 14.10 -15.35
C LEU A 587 14.40 14.33 -13.96
N LEU A 588 15.12 15.00 -13.07
CA LEU A 588 14.61 15.40 -11.74
C LEU A 588 13.38 16.29 -11.87
N GLN A 589 13.44 17.30 -12.73
CA GLN A 589 12.30 18.20 -12.94
C GLN A 589 11.11 17.47 -13.57
N LEU A 590 11.34 16.53 -14.49
CA LEU A 590 10.28 15.70 -15.08
C LEU A 590 9.59 14.85 -14.00
N ALA A 591 10.34 14.15 -13.17
CA ALA A 591 9.79 13.34 -12.08
C ALA A 591 9.00 14.16 -11.07
N ARG A 592 9.48 15.34 -10.70
CA ARG A 592 8.77 16.24 -9.77
C ARG A 592 7.44 16.71 -10.33
N VAL A 593 7.43 17.24 -11.56
CA VAL A 593 6.18 17.71 -12.18
C VAL A 593 5.23 16.53 -12.41
N TYR A 594 5.75 15.36 -12.79
CA TYR A 594 4.95 14.15 -12.93
C TYR A 594 4.20 13.82 -11.63
N LYS A 595 4.89 13.73 -10.49
CA LYS A 595 4.21 13.47 -9.21
C LYS A 595 3.24 14.57 -8.81
N GLN A 596 3.58 15.84 -9.07
CA GLN A 596 2.69 16.96 -8.76
C GLN A 596 1.36 16.93 -9.53
N ILE A 597 1.36 16.40 -10.76
CA ILE A 597 0.14 16.28 -11.58
C ILE A 597 -0.58 14.94 -11.43
N ASN A 598 0.12 13.88 -11.00
CA ASN A 598 -0.42 12.52 -11.05
C ASN A 598 -0.83 11.99 -9.67
N ALA A 599 -0.14 12.36 -8.59
CA ALA A 599 -0.48 11.86 -7.26
C ALA A 599 -1.83 12.44 -6.78
N PRO A 600 -2.73 11.62 -6.17
CA PRO A 600 -4.01 12.10 -5.64
C PRO A 600 -3.84 13.24 -4.62
N VAL A 601 -2.82 13.16 -3.77
CA VAL A 601 -2.48 14.20 -2.78
C VAL A 601 -1.41 15.19 -3.28
N GLY A 602 -1.11 15.16 -4.58
CA GLY A 602 -0.29 16.17 -5.24
C GLY A 602 -1.03 17.51 -5.40
N PRO A 603 -0.33 18.61 -5.74
CA PRO A 603 -0.96 19.92 -5.90
C PRO A 603 -2.10 19.96 -6.93
N LEU A 604 -2.06 19.11 -7.97
CA LEU A 604 -3.17 19.01 -8.92
C LEU A 604 -4.41 18.40 -8.26
N GLY A 605 -4.29 17.28 -7.57
CA GLY A 605 -5.42 16.57 -6.94
C GLY A 605 -6.03 17.35 -5.77
N LEU A 606 -5.22 17.89 -4.86
CA LEU A 606 -5.74 18.72 -3.77
C LEU A 606 -6.36 20.04 -4.28
N GLY A 607 -5.80 20.59 -5.37
CA GLY A 607 -6.33 21.77 -6.02
C GLY A 607 -7.68 21.52 -6.72
N SER A 608 -7.82 20.41 -7.46
CA SER A 608 -9.08 20.03 -8.08
C SER A 608 -10.15 19.68 -7.05
N LEU A 609 -9.78 19.00 -5.97
CA LEU A 609 -10.71 18.63 -4.90
C LEU A 609 -11.35 19.85 -4.24
N LYS A 610 -10.59 20.94 -4.06
CA LYS A 610 -11.13 22.23 -3.60
C LYS A 610 -12.16 22.81 -4.58
N VAL A 611 -11.91 22.67 -5.88
CA VAL A 611 -12.83 23.12 -6.95
C VAL A 611 -14.08 22.23 -7.00
N SER A 612 -13.93 20.91 -6.88
CA SER A 612 -15.02 19.92 -6.79
C SER A 612 -15.91 20.23 -5.59
N THR A 613 -15.31 20.50 -4.43
CA THR A 613 -16.06 20.87 -3.21
C THR A 613 -16.93 22.12 -3.44
N ALA A 614 -16.38 23.15 -4.09
CA ALA A 614 -17.14 24.35 -4.45
C ALA A 614 -18.24 24.06 -5.50
N ALA A 615 -17.99 23.14 -6.44
CA ALA A 615 -18.98 22.70 -7.42
C ALA A 615 -20.15 21.97 -6.74
N LEU A 616 -19.85 21.01 -5.86
CA LEU A 616 -20.83 20.19 -5.16
C LEU A 616 -21.67 21.00 -4.16
N ALA A 617 -21.06 21.96 -3.48
CA ALA A 617 -21.78 22.87 -2.57
C ALA A 617 -22.68 23.90 -3.28
N SER A 618 -22.52 24.10 -4.60
CA SER A 618 -23.22 25.18 -5.32
C SER A 618 -24.72 24.94 -5.47
N ASN A 619 -25.49 26.02 -5.29
CA ASN A 619 -26.94 26.09 -5.51
C ASN A 619 -27.35 27.07 -6.63
N SER A 620 -26.44 27.38 -7.56
CA SER A 620 -26.72 28.25 -8.70
C SER A 620 -27.91 27.77 -9.52
N ASP A 621 -28.65 28.70 -10.12
CA ASP A 621 -29.78 28.38 -11.02
C ASP A 621 -29.36 27.33 -12.07
N ASN A 622 -30.19 26.31 -12.24
CA ASN A 622 -29.98 25.18 -13.16
C ASN A 622 -28.63 24.45 -13.00
N ASP A 623 -28.01 24.49 -11.81
CA ASP A 623 -26.69 23.88 -11.54
C ASP A 623 -25.59 24.38 -12.53
N GLU A 624 -25.67 25.64 -12.97
CA GLU A 624 -24.72 26.25 -13.92
C GLU A 624 -23.28 26.22 -13.40
N VAL A 625 -23.04 26.57 -12.13
CA VAL A 625 -21.71 26.56 -11.51
C VAL A 625 -21.17 25.14 -11.40
N TYR A 626 -21.99 24.19 -10.93
CA TYR A 626 -21.60 22.79 -10.87
C TYR A 626 -21.19 22.26 -12.24
N THR A 627 -22.04 22.46 -13.26
CA THR A 627 -21.77 22.00 -14.63
C THR A 627 -20.46 22.58 -15.18
N ARG A 628 -20.19 23.87 -14.92
CA ARG A 628 -18.98 24.56 -15.37
C ARG A 628 -17.72 24.02 -14.67
N LEU A 629 -17.74 23.93 -13.34
CA LEU A 629 -16.57 23.52 -12.57
C LEU A 629 -16.23 22.05 -12.81
N GLU A 630 -17.23 21.18 -12.80
CA GLU A 630 -17.05 19.76 -13.11
C GLU A 630 -16.63 19.52 -14.57
N GLY A 631 -17.16 20.32 -15.51
CA GLY A 631 -16.68 20.31 -16.89
C GLY A 631 -15.21 20.72 -16.99
N THR A 632 -14.76 21.64 -16.13
CA THR A 632 -13.36 22.08 -16.05
C THR A 632 -12.47 20.98 -15.46
N ILE A 633 -12.90 20.32 -14.38
CA ILE A 633 -12.18 19.19 -13.76
C ILE A 633 -12.06 18.03 -14.75
N ALA A 634 -13.13 17.66 -15.45
CA ALA A 634 -13.08 16.62 -16.48
C ALA A 634 -12.09 16.96 -17.62
N ALA A 635 -11.97 18.24 -18.00
CA ALA A 635 -10.97 18.68 -18.98
C ALA A 635 -9.54 18.59 -18.42
N TRP A 636 -9.33 18.94 -17.15
CA TRP A 636 -8.04 18.76 -16.48
C TRP A 636 -7.65 17.30 -16.38
N GLN A 637 -8.57 16.40 -16.04
CA GLN A 637 -8.32 14.95 -16.02
C GLN A 637 -7.79 14.47 -17.39
N GLN A 638 -8.49 14.81 -18.48
CA GLN A 638 -8.04 14.43 -19.83
C GLN A 638 -6.64 15.00 -20.17
N GLN A 639 -6.37 16.24 -19.78
CA GLN A 639 -5.07 16.87 -19.98
C GLN A 639 -3.98 16.22 -19.12
N ARG A 640 -4.28 15.92 -17.86
CA ARG A 640 -3.41 15.22 -16.91
C ARG A 640 -3.06 13.85 -17.47
N ASP A 641 -4.05 13.04 -17.84
CA ASP A 641 -3.85 11.67 -18.34
C ASP A 641 -2.92 11.67 -19.57
N ALA A 642 -3.12 12.60 -20.51
CA ALA A 642 -2.31 12.72 -21.72
C ALA A 642 -0.85 13.12 -21.44
N ILE A 643 -0.62 14.02 -20.46
CA ILE A 643 0.73 14.47 -20.07
C ILE A 643 1.42 13.40 -19.22
N ALA A 644 0.74 12.92 -18.18
CA ALA A 644 1.22 11.93 -17.23
C ALA A 644 1.57 10.62 -17.93
N HIS A 645 0.76 10.15 -18.87
CA HIS A 645 1.08 8.96 -19.67
C HIS A 645 2.43 9.08 -20.39
N GLN A 646 2.72 10.24 -21.00
CA GLN A 646 3.99 10.46 -21.69
C GLN A 646 5.17 10.63 -20.71
N MET A 647 4.95 11.31 -19.57
CA MET A 647 5.98 11.45 -18.53
C MET A 647 6.35 10.10 -17.94
N ARG A 648 5.34 9.31 -17.54
CA ARG A 648 5.47 7.95 -17.00
C ARG A 648 6.19 7.04 -17.97
N ALA A 649 5.82 7.04 -19.26
CA ALA A 649 6.50 6.24 -20.27
C ALA A 649 8.00 6.59 -20.40
N LEU A 650 8.37 7.88 -20.33
CA LEU A 650 9.78 8.31 -20.36
C LEU A 650 10.54 7.88 -19.09
N LEU A 651 9.92 7.99 -17.92
CA LEU A 651 10.53 7.59 -16.65
C LEU A 651 10.74 6.07 -16.59
N GLU A 652 9.74 5.30 -17.05
CA GLU A 652 9.79 3.84 -17.08
C GLU A 652 10.81 3.32 -18.10
N ASP A 653 10.83 3.86 -19.31
CA ASP A 653 11.82 3.48 -20.35
C ASP A 653 13.25 3.85 -19.92
N ALA A 654 13.42 4.93 -19.16
CA ALA A 654 14.70 5.28 -18.56
C ALA A 654 15.09 4.31 -17.42
N ALA A 655 14.15 3.87 -16.60
CA ALA A 655 14.40 2.96 -15.49
C ALA A 655 14.69 1.52 -15.94
N PHE A 656 13.84 0.98 -16.82
CA PHE A 656 13.82 -0.45 -17.15
C PHE A 656 14.14 -0.72 -18.64
N GLY A 657 13.88 0.24 -19.54
CA GLY A 657 14.20 0.12 -20.97
C GLY A 657 15.65 0.47 -21.34
N GLY A 658 16.38 1.13 -20.44
CA GLY A 658 17.79 1.51 -20.62
C GLY A 658 18.02 2.71 -21.54
N ASN A 659 16.96 3.45 -21.90
CA ASN A 659 17.03 4.60 -22.81
C ASN A 659 17.04 5.92 -22.03
N PRO A 660 18.05 6.79 -22.17
CA PRO A 660 18.02 8.12 -21.58
C PRO A 660 16.81 8.94 -22.07
N ILE A 661 16.26 9.77 -21.20
CA ILE A 661 15.16 10.67 -21.59
C ILE A 661 15.59 11.64 -22.70
N SER A 662 14.65 11.96 -23.59
CA SER A 662 14.82 13.08 -24.53
C SER A 662 14.62 14.41 -23.80
N GLU A 663 15.68 15.20 -23.60
CA GLU A 663 15.58 16.52 -22.95
C GLU A 663 14.55 17.43 -23.62
N GLN A 664 14.45 17.39 -24.95
CA GLN A 664 13.51 18.23 -25.69
C GLN A 664 12.06 17.83 -25.39
N GLN A 665 11.77 16.53 -25.35
CA GLN A 665 10.43 16.04 -25.01
C GLN A 665 10.11 16.30 -23.54
N ALA A 666 11.04 16.00 -22.64
CA ALA A 666 10.88 16.21 -21.21
C ALA A 666 10.61 17.69 -20.89
N LYS A 667 11.37 18.65 -21.45
CA LYS A 667 11.13 20.09 -21.24
C LYS A 667 9.77 20.56 -21.73
N ARG A 668 9.25 19.99 -22.82
CA ARG A 668 7.87 20.26 -23.28
C ARG A 668 6.84 19.74 -22.28
N LEU A 669 6.98 18.49 -21.85
CA LEU A 669 6.06 17.88 -20.88
C LEU A 669 6.08 18.62 -19.54
N ILE A 670 7.26 18.96 -19.03
CA ILE A 670 7.44 19.79 -17.82
C ILE A 670 6.66 21.11 -17.96
N SER A 671 6.80 21.79 -19.10
CA SER A 671 6.10 23.07 -19.34
C SER A 671 4.57 22.88 -19.40
N GLN A 672 4.10 21.79 -20.01
CA GLN A 672 2.67 21.46 -20.06
C GLN A 672 2.11 21.12 -18.68
N GLY A 673 2.83 20.31 -17.89
CA GLY A 673 2.45 19.98 -16.52
C GLY A 673 2.43 21.22 -15.61
N GLN A 674 3.44 22.09 -15.70
CA GLN A 674 3.45 23.35 -14.95
C GLN A 674 2.30 24.28 -15.37
N HIS A 675 1.95 24.31 -16.65
CA HIS A 675 0.80 25.07 -17.11
C HIS A 675 -0.51 24.55 -16.50
N LEU A 676 -0.71 23.23 -16.51
CA LEU A 676 -1.88 22.59 -15.90
C LEU A 676 -1.95 22.89 -14.39
N LEU A 677 -0.83 22.76 -13.67
CA LEU A 677 -0.75 23.10 -12.25
C LEU A 677 -1.16 24.55 -11.98
N ASN A 678 -0.71 25.50 -12.82
CA ASN A 678 -1.08 26.90 -12.67
C ASN A 678 -2.56 27.15 -12.95
N GLN A 679 -3.16 26.44 -13.92
CA GLN A 679 -4.60 26.52 -14.21
C GLN A 679 -5.43 26.07 -13.00
N VAL A 680 -5.10 24.90 -12.45
CA VAL A 680 -5.78 24.33 -11.28
C VAL A 680 -5.60 25.24 -10.07
N ALA A 681 -4.36 25.66 -9.77
CA ALA A 681 -4.08 26.55 -8.64
C ALA A 681 -4.87 27.86 -8.71
N SER A 682 -4.92 28.50 -9.89
CA SER A 682 -5.68 29.75 -10.08
C SER A 682 -7.17 29.53 -9.83
N CYS A 683 -7.72 28.42 -10.31
CA CYS A 683 -9.12 28.07 -10.06
C CYS A 683 -9.39 27.69 -8.60
N ALA A 684 -8.46 27.01 -7.93
CA ALA A 684 -8.59 26.63 -6.53
C ALA A 684 -8.51 27.86 -5.60
N GLU A 685 -7.79 28.91 -5.98
CA GLU A 685 -7.78 30.19 -5.26
C GLU A 685 -9.11 30.93 -5.35
N GLU A 686 -9.76 30.93 -6.52
CA GLU A 686 -11.04 31.59 -6.76
C GLU A 686 -12.02 30.72 -7.59
N PRO A 687 -12.65 29.68 -6.99
CA PRO A 687 -13.51 28.76 -7.73
C PRO A 687 -14.69 29.44 -8.44
N SER A 688 -15.19 30.56 -7.91
CA SER A 688 -16.28 31.31 -8.53
C SER A 688 -15.95 31.85 -9.92
N ALA A 689 -14.69 32.18 -10.19
CA ALA A 689 -14.22 32.73 -11.47
C ALA A 689 -13.66 31.65 -12.41
N CYS A 690 -13.61 30.39 -11.97
CA CYS A 690 -13.04 29.31 -12.76
C CYS A 690 -13.96 28.90 -13.92
N GLY A 691 -13.36 28.82 -15.12
CA GLY A 691 -14.05 28.40 -16.35
C GLY A 691 -14.94 29.47 -16.99
N GLU A 692 -14.82 30.74 -16.57
CA GLU A 692 -15.52 31.90 -17.17
C GLU A 692 -14.85 32.49 -18.42
#